data_AF-D3IJY7-F1
#
_entry.id   AF-D3IJY7-F1
#
_cell.length_a   1.000
_cell.length_b   1.000
_cell.length_c   1.000
_cell.angle_alpha   90.00
_cell.angle_beta   90.00
_cell.angle_gamma   90.00
#
_symmetry.space_group_name_H-M   'P 1'
#
loop_
_entity.id
_entity.type
_entity.pdbx_description
1 polymer ?
#
loop_
_entity_poly.entity_id
_entity_poly.type
_entity_poly.pdbx_seq_one_letter_code
_entity_poly.pdbx_strand_id
1 'polypeptide(L)'
;MNPKPTTFVLPLLALLALLLSACSTKKSYFIGVSQCSEDSWRTKMNSEIRRESYLYDNVRVEFASAKDDNRVQIAQIEHFIEEGADLIIVSPNEAKALTPVINKAFDRGVRVVLVDRKSASDKYTAFIGADNVAIGRAVGRFVGEHLGGKGRVMELQGLRGSSPAMERDSGFREALARYPQIKVVANAYADWFEQKAESETERMFKDAGGVDLVFAQCDRMGIGAHQAIQKMGVKGVKIVGVDALPTPGDGIEAVKNGTFLATFVYPTHGDEVLKLAMNILEGRPFRRETILQTGVIDANNAESALQQWAELTLLDNKMQRLNHRIDESMAQYSNQKTILVLGILLVFILMVFAFFVLKAYFAKAKLNEKLEEKNREIEAATQAKLMFFTNVSHELRTPLTLIETPVEQLLAENQLSKVQRGLLEVAHRNVRTLLKLINQILDFRKVEGGKMTLQLSETDLAALIGNVVSEFVAAAEHKRIRLSCRLPEHVTAKIDAGKVERVVSNILSNAVKFTPVAGEINVELVVDTPQGTATLSVTNTGKGIAEGDLPHIFERFYQPQHSEGGTGIGLALAKAFVDMHGGHIGVSSKAEGPTVFTVHLPLNLQAETATSAAEQSPIAEPQAFIVPATQATTKADAPQLQTIFEENNDPNQPTILFTDDNDDVCQMARTLLETHYRVLTAPNGVVALQMAELNIPDLVVSDVMMPQMNGLELCSRLKQSTATSHIPVILLTARTLDEQRIEGYEHGADAYITKPFSAPLLLARIQNLLQSRKQLKQVFGGADELAKEEISTPDKEFVSKIRSEIHRNISNNDFGVEQLGAAVDLSRVQLYRKVKALTGLSPVELIRATRVNRARKLIEGGATSVSEVAYQVGFTSPSYFTKCFKDQFGISPMELLK
;
A
#
# COMPACT_ATOMS: atom_id res chain seq x y z
N MET A 1 6.80 25.57 -18.95
CA MET A 1 5.52 26.15 -19.40
C MET A 1 4.50 25.02 -19.52
N ASN A 2 3.59 24.88 -18.55
CA ASN A 2 2.52 23.88 -18.61
C ASN A 2 1.39 24.44 -19.49
N PRO A 3 0.97 23.75 -20.57
CA PRO A 3 -0.23 24.15 -21.30
C PRO A 3 -1.45 23.92 -20.41
N LYS A 4 -2.28 24.95 -20.25
CA LYS A 4 -3.50 24.91 -19.44
C LYS A 4 -4.46 23.83 -19.99
N PRO A 5 -5.15 23.06 -19.13
CA PRO A 5 -6.09 22.01 -19.53
C PRO A 5 -7.36 22.53 -20.25
N THR A 6 -7.49 23.84 -20.43
CA THR A 6 -8.67 24.49 -21.04
C THR A 6 -8.73 24.41 -22.56
N THR A 7 -7.63 24.10 -23.26
CA THR A 7 -7.59 24.09 -24.73
C THR A 7 -8.24 22.89 -25.40
N PHE A 8 -8.45 21.78 -24.68
CA PHE A 8 -9.08 20.56 -25.25
C PHE A 8 -10.58 20.42 -24.94
N VAL A 9 -11.08 21.11 -23.91
CA VAL A 9 -12.48 20.95 -23.45
C VAL A 9 -13.46 21.71 -24.35
N LEU A 10 -13.08 22.90 -24.81
CA LEU A 10 -13.92 23.75 -25.67
C LEU A 10 -14.25 23.11 -27.05
N PRO A 11 -13.29 22.58 -27.82
CA PRO A 11 -13.59 21.97 -29.11
C PRO A 11 -14.40 20.67 -28.98
N LEU A 12 -14.23 19.92 -27.88
CA LEU A 12 -15.00 18.71 -27.62
C LEU A 12 -16.48 19.01 -27.29
N LEU A 13 -16.74 20.05 -26.49
CA LEU A 13 -18.09 20.54 -26.20
C LEU A 13 -18.77 21.12 -27.44
N ALA A 14 -18.02 21.83 -28.29
CA ALA A 14 -18.54 22.34 -29.56
C ALA A 14 -18.93 21.21 -30.53
N LEU A 15 -18.13 20.13 -30.60
CA LEU A 15 -18.44 18.95 -31.40
C LEU A 15 -19.69 18.22 -30.87
N LEU A 16 -19.83 18.11 -29.54
CA LEU A 16 -21.00 17.49 -28.91
C LEU A 16 -22.28 18.30 -29.16
N ALA A 17 -22.19 19.63 -29.12
CA ALA A 17 -23.31 20.53 -29.40
C ALA A 17 -23.72 20.52 -30.89
N LEU A 18 -22.77 20.37 -31.81
CA LEU A 18 -23.03 20.19 -33.24
C LEU A 18 -23.69 18.84 -33.56
N LEU A 19 -23.35 17.78 -32.82
CA LEU A 19 -23.99 16.45 -32.96
C LEU A 19 -25.42 16.42 -32.39
N LEU A 20 -25.73 17.25 -31.39
CA LEU A 20 -27.06 17.36 -30.78
C LEU A 20 -28.04 18.26 -31.56
N SER A 21 -27.54 19.13 -32.45
CA SER A 21 -28.36 20.11 -33.18
C SER A 21 -28.83 19.64 -34.57
N ALA A 22 -28.47 18.43 -35.00
CA ALA A 22 -28.78 17.90 -36.33
C ALA A 22 -30.11 17.12 -36.46
N CYS A 23 -30.99 17.16 -35.46
CA CYS A 23 -32.31 16.53 -35.56
C CYS A 23 -33.34 17.51 -36.15
N SER A 24 -33.60 17.43 -37.46
CA SER A 24 -34.77 18.09 -38.06
C SER A 24 -36.04 17.36 -37.60
N THR A 25 -36.86 18.00 -36.76
CA THR A 25 -38.14 17.43 -36.33
C THR A 25 -39.16 17.56 -37.47
N LYS A 26 -39.50 16.44 -38.14
CA LYS A 26 -40.69 16.38 -39.01
C LYS A 26 -41.92 16.75 -38.17
N LYS A 27 -42.81 17.59 -38.70
CA LYS A 27 -44.05 18.00 -38.02
C LYS A 27 -44.98 16.78 -37.89
N SER A 28 -45.35 16.44 -36.67
CA SER A 28 -46.32 15.38 -36.36
C SER A 28 -47.74 15.92 -36.43
N TYR A 29 -48.66 15.15 -37.02
CA TYR A 29 -50.08 15.50 -37.18
C TYR A 29 -50.97 14.58 -36.35
N PHE A 30 -52.05 15.13 -35.80
CA PHE A 30 -53.08 14.37 -35.10
C PHE A 30 -54.40 14.39 -35.88
N ILE A 31 -54.92 13.21 -36.20
CA ILE A 31 -56.20 13.00 -36.87
C ILE A 31 -57.17 12.25 -35.96
N GLY A 32 -58.30 12.89 -35.63
CA GLY A 32 -59.42 12.24 -34.94
C GLY A 32 -60.43 11.68 -35.94
N VAL A 33 -60.86 10.43 -35.79
CA VAL A 33 -61.86 9.77 -36.63
C VAL A 33 -63.11 9.49 -35.81
N SER A 34 -64.19 10.25 -36.05
CA SER A 34 -65.48 10.08 -35.39
C SER A 34 -66.48 9.36 -36.32
N GLN A 35 -66.65 8.05 -36.09
CA GLN A 35 -67.61 7.22 -36.79
C GLN A 35 -68.99 7.28 -36.12
N CYS A 36 -70.07 7.27 -36.91
CA CYS A 36 -71.43 7.26 -36.36
C CYS A 36 -71.82 5.92 -35.71
N SER A 37 -71.36 4.80 -36.27
CA SER A 37 -71.83 3.45 -35.93
C SER A 37 -70.67 2.48 -35.72
N GLU A 38 -70.99 1.28 -35.22
CA GLU A 38 -70.04 0.16 -35.07
C GLU A 38 -70.60 -1.07 -35.80
N ASP A 39 -70.10 -1.32 -37.01
CA ASP A 39 -70.56 -2.39 -37.89
C ASP A 39 -69.42 -2.90 -38.79
N SER A 40 -69.68 -3.96 -39.57
CA SER A 40 -68.69 -4.58 -40.47
C SER A 40 -68.17 -3.58 -41.51
N TRP A 41 -69.02 -2.67 -41.99
CA TRP A 41 -68.66 -1.62 -42.93
C TRP A 41 -67.65 -0.64 -42.31
N ARG A 42 -67.95 -0.12 -41.12
CA ARG A 42 -67.08 0.79 -40.36
C ARG A 42 -65.78 0.14 -39.95
N THR A 43 -65.84 -1.13 -39.58
CA THR A 43 -64.66 -1.92 -39.21
C THR A 43 -63.69 -2.03 -40.39
N LYS A 44 -64.21 -2.31 -41.59
CA LYS A 44 -63.42 -2.36 -42.83
C LYS A 44 -62.83 -0.99 -43.19
N MET A 45 -63.61 0.09 -43.11
CA MET A 45 -63.11 1.44 -43.36
C MET A 45 -61.99 1.83 -42.37
N ASN A 46 -62.18 1.53 -41.08
CA ASN A 46 -61.21 1.85 -40.04
C ASN A 46 -59.90 1.05 -40.21
N SER A 47 -59.97 -0.21 -40.63
CA SER A 47 -58.77 -1.01 -40.90
C SER A 47 -58.00 -0.48 -42.11
N GLU A 48 -58.69 -0.01 -43.15
CA GLU A 48 -58.09 0.63 -44.32
C GLU A 48 -57.39 1.95 -43.96
N ILE A 49 -58.03 2.82 -43.17
CA ILE A 49 -57.40 4.05 -42.65
C ILE A 49 -56.16 3.70 -41.84
N ARG A 50 -56.26 2.73 -40.92
CA ARG A 50 -55.14 2.32 -40.08
C ARG A 50 -53.99 1.76 -40.93
N ARG A 51 -54.28 0.96 -41.95
CA ARG A 51 -53.25 0.43 -42.86
C ARG A 51 -52.52 1.54 -43.60
N GLU A 52 -53.27 2.50 -44.14
CA GLU A 52 -52.70 3.63 -44.88
C GLU A 52 -51.84 4.51 -43.95
N SER A 53 -52.17 4.60 -42.66
CA SER A 53 -51.38 5.37 -41.68
C SER A 53 -49.96 4.84 -41.50
N TYR A 54 -49.72 3.55 -41.76
CA TYR A 54 -48.39 2.96 -41.71
C TYR A 54 -47.43 3.49 -42.79
N LEU A 55 -47.95 4.19 -43.82
CA LEU A 55 -47.13 4.83 -44.86
C LEU A 55 -46.62 6.23 -44.44
N TYR A 56 -47.05 6.75 -43.29
CA TYR A 56 -46.73 8.10 -42.83
C TYR A 56 -46.08 8.05 -41.43
N ASP A 57 -44.80 8.45 -41.34
CA ASP A 57 -44.03 8.43 -40.08
C ASP A 57 -44.44 9.54 -39.08
N ASN A 58 -45.35 10.43 -39.49
CA ASN A 58 -45.64 11.69 -38.81
C ASN A 58 -47.13 11.93 -38.60
N VAL A 59 -47.94 10.86 -38.52
CA VAL A 59 -49.38 10.96 -38.25
C VAL A 59 -49.79 10.04 -37.12
N ARG A 60 -50.61 10.56 -36.20
CA ARG A 60 -51.33 9.81 -35.18
C ARG A 60 -52.81 9.80 -35.53
N VAL A 61 -53.42 8.62 -35.69
CA VAL A 61 -54.85 8.48 -35.99
C VAL A 61 -55.55 7.84 -34.80
N GLU A 62 -56.62 8.47 -34.31
CA GLU A 62 -57.44 7.97 -33.21
C GLU A 62 -58.87 7.74 -33.66
N PHE A 63 -59.48 6.63 -33.25
CA PHE A 63 -60.82 6.23 -33.67
C PHE A 63 -61.79 6.28 -32.50
N ALA A 64 -62.95 6.88 -32.72
CA ALA A 64 -64.08 6.86 -31.81
C ALA A 64 -65.36 6.47 -32.57
N SER A 65 -66.20 5.64 -31.95
CA SER A 65 -67.51 5.24 -32.49
C SER A 65 -68.62 5.77 -31.61
N ALA A 66 -69.62 6.41 -32.22
CA ALA A 66 -70.76 6.98 -31.52
C ALA A 66 -71.89 5.98 -31.22
N LYS A 67 -71.80 4.74 -31.74
CA LYS A 67 -72.81 3.69 -31.54
C LYS A 67 -74.24 4.17 -31.82
N ASP A 68 -74.37 4.93 -32.90
CA ASP A 68 -75.60 5.52 -33.42
C ASP A 68 -76.23 6.60 -32.51
N ASP A 69 -75.48 7.13 -31.52
CA ASP A 69 -75.93 8.19 -30.61
C ASP A 69 -75.31 9.56 -30.94
N ASN A 70 -76.16 10.54 -31.26
CA ASN A 70 -75.72 11.90 -31.60
C ASN A 70 -75.00 12.62 -30.46
N ARG A 71 -75.41 12.42 -29.19
CA ARG A 71 -74.78 13.08 -28.03
C ARG A 71 -73.37 12.56 -27.82
N VAL A 72 -73.19 11.24 -27.96
CA VAL A 72 -71.87 10.61 -27.90
C VAL A 72 -70.99 11.14 -29.03
N GLN A 73 -71.50 11.23 -30.26
CA GLN A 73 -70.72 11.73 -31.38
C GLN A 73 -70.32 13.21 -31.22
N ILE A 74 -71.22 14.05 -30.70
CA ILE A 74 -70.91 15.45 -30.39
C ILE A 74 -69.75 15.53 -29.38
N ALA A 75 -69.84 14.78 -28.28
CA ALA A 75 -68.79 14.77 -27.25
C ALA A 75 -67.44 14.30 -27.80
N GLN A 76 -67.42 13.33 -28.72
CA GLN A 76 -66.19 12.87 -29.38
C GLN A 76 -65.54 13.95 -30.22
N ILE A 77 -66.33 14.66 -31.04
CA ILE A 77 -65.81 15.74 -31.89
C ILE A 77 -65.32 16.89 -31.00
N GLU A 78 -66.02 17.22 -29.92
CA GLU A 78 -65.55 18.22 -28.95
C GLU A 78 -64.24 17.82 -28.28
N HIS A 79 -64.11 16.56 -27.89
CA HIS A 79 -62.87 16.03 -27.33
C HIS A 79 -61.70 16.14 -28.31
N PHE A 80 -61.88 15.77 -29.58
CA PHE A 80 -60.83 15.93 -30.60
C PHE A 80 -60.44 17.39 -30.86
N ILE A 81 -61.39 18.32 -30.78
CA ILE A 81 -61.10 19.76 -30.85
C ILE A 81 -60.25 20.20 -29.65
N GLU A 82 -60.58 19.73 -28.44
CA GLU A 82 -59.88 20.11 -27.20
C GLU A 82 -58.48 19.50 -27.11
N GLU A 83 -58.28 18.28 -27.59
CA GLU A 83 -56.97 17.64 -27.70
C GLU A 83 -56.08 18.25 -28.79
N GLY A 84 -56.60 19.16 -29.61
CA GLY A 84 -55.85 19.85 -30.65
C GLY A 84 -55.63 19.01 -31.91
N ALA A 85 -56.64 18.25 -32.35
CA ALA A 85 -56.59 17.57 -33.65
C ALA A 85 -56.35 18.57 -34.79
N ASP A 86 -55.37 18.28 -35.66
CA ASP A 86 -55.10 19.08 -36.85
C ASP A 86 -56.22 18.88 -37.90
N LEU A 87 -56.79 17.67 -37.93
CA LEU A 87 -57.88 17.29 -38.82
C LEU A 87 -58.83 16.29 -38.14
N ILE A 88 -60.13 16.43 -38.38
CA ILE A 88 -61.15 15.47 -37.93
C ILE A 88 -61.86 14.86 -39.12
N ILE A 89 -61.85 13.53 -39.20
CA ILE A 89 -62.63 12.74 -40.14
C ILE A 89 -63.95 12.40 -39.46
N VAL A 90 -65.08 12.76 -40.06
CA VAL A 90 -66.41 12.58 -39.44
C VAL A 90 -67.36 11.91 -40.42
N SER A 91 -68.06 10.87 -39.96
CA SER A 91 -69.28 10.37 -40.60
C SER A 91 -70.48 10.77 -39.73
N PRO A 92 -71.17 11.89 -40.01
CA PRO A 92 -72.21 12.42 -39.14
C PRO A 92 -73.40 11.45 -39.02
N ASN A 93 -73.78 11.07 -37.80
CA ASN A 93 -74.89 10.12 -37.58
C ASN A 93 -76.20 10.66 -38.17
N GLU A 94 -76.57 11.89 -37.80
CA GLU A 94 -77.65 12.66 -38.41
C GLU A 94 -77.14 14.02 -38.90
N ALA A 95 -77.50 14.38 -40.14
CA ALA A 95 -76.94 15.56 -40.80
C ALA A 95 -77.19 16.86 -40.00
N LYS A 96 -78.42 17.09 -39.52
CA LYS A 96 -78.79 18.31 -38.80
C LYS A 96 -78.23 18.34 -37.37
N ALA A 97 -78.27 17.22 -36.66
CA ALA A 97 -77.85 17.15 -35.25
C ALA A 97 -76.35 17.45 -35.08
N LEU A 98 -75.52 16.98 -36.01
CA LEU A 98 -74.06 17.11 -35.94
C LEU A 98 -73.53 18.40 -36.59
N THR A 99 -74.33 19.11 -37.37
CA THR A 99 -73.91 20.35 -38.05
C THR A 99 -73.31 21.40 -37.09
N PRO A 100 -73.90 21.70 -35.91
CA PRO A 100 -73.34 22.70 -35.01
C PRO A 100 -71.92 22.40 -34.52
N VAL A 101 -71.61 21.15 -34.16
CA VAL A 101 -70.29 20.76 -33.66
C VAL A 101 -69.25 20.69 -34.79
N ILE A 102 -69.66 20.28 -35.99
CA ILE A 102 -68.81 20.30 -37.20
C ILE A 102 -68.43 21.75 -37.55
N ASN A 103 -69.40 22.66 -37.52
CA ASN A 103 -69.16 24.09 -37.76
C ASN A 103 -68.20 24.68 -36.71
N LYS A 104 -68.36 24.28 -35.44
CA LYS A 104 -67.47 24.68 -34.35
C LYS A 104 -66.02 24.22 -34.59
N ALA A 105 -65.81 22.98 -35.06
CA ALA A 105 -64.48 22.50 -35.43
C ALA A 105 -63.85 23.34 -36.56
N PHE A 106 -64.62 23.54 -37.64
CA PHE A 106 -64.18 24.31 -38.80
C PHE A 106 -63.86 25.77 -38.47
N ASP A 107 -64.71 26.43 -37.69
CA ASP A 107 -64.54 27.83 -37.27
C ASP A 107 -63.34 28.02 -36.32
N ARG A 108 -62.92 26.96 -35.60
CA ARG A 108 -61.68 26.93 -34.81
C ARG A 108 -60.42 26.64 -35.63
N GLY A 109 -60.55 26.47 -36.95
CA GLY A 109 -59.43 26.22 -37.86
C GLY A 109 -59.03 24.74 -37.99
N VAL A 110 -59.76 23.83 -37.34
CA VAL A 110 -59.56 22.38 -37.51
C VAL A 110 -60.09 21.97 -38.88
N ARG A 111 -59.31 21.21 -39.65
CA ARG A 111 -59.78 20.71 -40.96
C ARG A 111 -60.78 19.59 -40.75
N VAL A 112 -61.88 19.60 -41.47
CA VAL A 112 -62.94 18.60 -41.33
C VAL A 112 -63.16 17.87 -42.64
N VAL A 113 -62.96 16.56 -42.63
CA VAL A 113 -63.26 15.67 -43.77
C VAL A 113 -64.53 14.90 -43.46
N LEU A 114 -65.58 15.14 -44.22
CA LEU A 114 -66.81 14.37 -44.13
C LEU A 114 -66.67 13.08 -44.93
N VAL A 115 -67.08 11.95 -44.34
CA VAL A 115 -67.03 10.65 -45.01
C VAL A 115 -68.38 9.97 -44.97
N ASP A 116 -68.79 9.40 -46.11
CA ASP A 116 -70.03 8.64 -46.29
C ASP A 116 -71.31 9.47 -46.07
N ARG A 117 -71.51 10.03 -44.88
CA ARG A 117 -72.64 10.90 -44.53
C ARG A 117 -72.27 12.37 -44.63
N LYS A 118 -73.24 13.20 -45.00
CA LYS A 118 -73.06 14.66 -45.15
C LYS A 118 -73.61 15.41 -43.94
N SER A 119 -73.09 16.62 -43.70
CA SER A 119 -73.67 17.60 -42.79
C SER A 119 -74.73 18.46 -43.51
N ALA A 120 -75.54 19.21 -42.78
CA ALA A 120 -76.53 20.12 -43.36
C ALA A 120 -75.92 21.49 -43.77
N SER A 121 -74.60 21.66 -43.72
CA SER A 121 -73.92 22.91 -44.09
C SER A 121 -72.66 22.66 -44.94
N ASP A 122 -72.20 23.73 -45.61
CA ASP A 122 -70.97 23.71 -46.42
C ASP A 122 -69.68 23.99 -45.63
N LYS A 123 -69.76 24.09 -44.29
CA LYS A 123 -68.61 24.36 -43.41
C LYS A 123 -67.81 23.08 -43.12
N TYR A 124 -67.19 22.54 -44.15
CA TYR A 124 -66.23 21.44 -44.08
C TYR A 124 -65.12 21.64 -45.11
N THR A 125 -64.01 20.90 -44.95
CA THR A 125 -62.82 21.03 -45.81
C THR A 125 -62.94 20.18 -47.08
N ALA A 126 -63.32 18.90 -46.94
CA ALA A 126 -63.57 18.01 -48.06
C ALA A 126 -64.61 16.94 -47.70
N PHE A 127 -65.25 16.36 -48.70
CA PHE A 127 -66.14 15.22 -48.59
C PHE A 127 -65.63 14.07 -49.46
N ILE A 128 -65.76 12.84 -48.94
CA ILE A 128 -65.48 11.61 -49.67
C ILE A 128 -66.56 10.57 -49.38
N GLY A 129 -67.15 10.00 -50.41
CA GLY A 129 -68.23 9.02 -50.26
C GLY A 129 -68.79 8.65 -51.61
N ALA A 130 -69.70 7.67 -51.67
CA ALA A 130 -70.35 7.33 -52.92
C ALA A 130 -71.59 8.21 -53.16
N ASP A 131 -72.00 8.34 -54.42
CA ASP A 131 -73.23 9.02 -54.79
C ASP A 131 -74.44 8.11 -54.50
N ASN A 132 -75.08 8.34 -53.36
CA ASN A 132 -76.23 7.55 -52.91
C ASN A 132 -77.46 7.72 -53.82
N VAL A 133 -77.61 8.87 -54.50
CA VAL A 133 -78.67 9.07 -55.51
C VAL A 133 -78.37 8.20 -56.73
N ALA A 134 -77.12 8.17 -57.20
CA ALA A 134 -76.73 7.31 -58.30
C ALA A 134 -76.89 5.82 -57.96
N ILE A 135 -76.61 5.40 -56.71
CA ILE A 135 -76.86 4.04 -56.23
C ILE A 135 -78.34 3.72 -56.26
N GLY A 136 -79.19 4.58 -55.68
CA GLY A 136 -80.65 4.41 -55.75
C GLY A 136 -81.14 4.28 -57.19
N ARG A 137 -80.64 5.13 -58.10
CA ARG A 137 -80.97 5.08 -59.53
C ARG A 137 -80.47 3.79 -60.20
N ALA A 138 -79.32 3.28 -59.80
CA ALA A 138 -78.78 2.01 -60.30
C ALA A 138 -79.62 0.82 -59.84
N VAL A 139 -79.99 0.78 -58.55
CA VAL A 139 -80.91 -0.22 -57.99
C VAL A 139 -82.25 -0.18 -58.72
N GLY A 140 -82.85 1.00 -58.89
CA GLY A 140 -84.16 1.12 -59.53
C GLY A 140 -84.15 0.70 -61.00
N ARG A 141 -83.05 0.96 -61.73
CA ARG A 141 -82.87 0.45 -63.10
C ARG A 141 -82.76 -1.07 -63.12
N PHE A 142 -81.93 -1.64 -62.25
CA PHE A 142 -81.73 -3.09 -62.12
C PHE A 142 -83.05 -3.81 -61.77
N VAL A 143 -83.81 -3.29 -60.79
CA VAL A 143 -85.14 -3.80 -60.42
C VAL A 143 -86.11 -3.71 -61.60
N GLY A 144 -86.11 -2.58 -62.32
CA GLY A 144 -86.95 -2.37 -63.49
C GLY A 144 -86.71 -3.37 -64.62
N GLU A 145 -85.44 -3.60 -64.94
CA GLU A 145 -85.00 -4.56 -65.96
C GLU A 145 -85.29 -6.01 -65.52
N HIS A 146 -85.00 -6.36 -64.27
CA HIS A 146 -85.17 -7.73 -63.78
C HIS A 146 -86.64 -8.17 -63.65
N LEU A 147 -87.54 -7.23 -63.33
CA LEU A 147 -88.99 -7.50 -63.28
C LEU A 147 -89.68 -7.34 -64.65
N GLY A 148 -88.93 -7.09 -65.73
CA GLY A 148 -89.52 -6.89 -67.07
C GLY A 148 -90.47 -5.69 -67.13
N GLY A 149 -90.26 -4.68 -66.28
CA GLY A 149 -91.05 -3.46 -66.22
C GLY A 149 -92.40 -3.54 -65.47
N LYS A 150 -92.75 -4.66 -64.84
CA LYS A 150 -94.00 -4.84 -64.05
C LYS A 150 -93.77 -5.62 -62.76
N GLY A 151 -94.29 -5.15 -61.63
CA GLY A 151 -94.19 -5.86 -60.35
C GLY A 151 -94.52 -5.03 -59.11
N ARG A 152 -94.49 -5.65 -57.95
CA ARG A 152 -94.78 -5.06 -56.63
C ARG A 152 -93.52 -5.07 -55.78
N VAL A 153 -93.06 -3.91 -55.36
CA VAL A 153 -91.78 -3.75 -54.64
C VAL A 153 -92.01 -3.19 -53.25
N MET A 154 -91.26 -3.67 -52.27
CA MET A 154 -91.16 -3.05 -50.95
C MET A 154 -89.80 -2.38 -50.77
N GLU A 155 -89.75 -1.35 -49.93
CA GLU A 155 -88.50 -0.67 -49.60
C GLU A 155 -88.27 -0.61 -48.08
N LEU A 156 -87.11 -1.10 -47.63
CA LEU A 156 -86.62 -0.93 -46.27
C LEU A 156 -85.57 0.18 -46.25
N GLN A 157 -85.94 1.31 -45.68
CA GLN A 157 -85.13 2.52 -45.61
C GLN A 157 -84.23 2.51 -44.37
N GLY A 158 -83.07 3.16 -44.48
CA GLY A 158 -82.12 3.34 -43.37
C GLY A 158 -82.63 4.28 -42.27
N LEU A 159 -81.72 4.86 -41.47
CA LEU A 159 -82.09 5.80 -40.39
C LEU A 159 -82.75 7.06 -40.93
N ARG A 160 -83.89 7.41 -40.34
CA ARG A 160 -84.62 8.64 -40.65
C ARG A 160 -83.74 9.87 -40.40
N GLY A 161 -83.58 10.72 -41.41
CA GLY A 161 -82.77 11.93 -41.32
C GLY A 161 -81.28 11.75 -41.67
N SER A 162 -80.85 10.53 -41.97
CA SER A 162 -79.53 10.28 -42.57
C SER A 162 -79.54 10.57 -44.07
N SER A 163 -78.49 11.21 -44.59
CA SER A 163 -78.41 11.56 -46.02
C SER A 163 -78.45 10.34 -46.95
N PRO A 164 -77.77 9.21 -46.66
CA PRO A 164 -77.81 8.06 -47.57
C PRO A 164 -79.21 7.47 -47.73
N ALA A 165 -80.01 7.42 -46.66
CA ALA A 165 -81.35 6.84 -46.72
C ALA A 165 -82.29 7.66 -47.63
N MET A 166 -82.21 8.99 -47.52
CA MET A 166 -82.99 9.93 -48.33
C MET A 166 -82.53 9.94 -49.80
N GLU A 167 -81.21 9.96 -50.02
CA GLU A 167 -80.62 9.99 -51.36
C GLU A 167 -80.89 8.67 -52.13
N ARG A 168 -80.76 7.51 -51.47
CA ARG A 168 -81.06 6.18 -52.06
C ARG A 168 -82.53 6.05 -52.45
N ASP A 169 -83.46 6.45 -51.58
CA ASP A 169 -84.90 6.46 -51.92
C ASP A 169 -85.18 7.38 -53.11
N SER A 170 -84.70 8.63 -53.06
CA SER A 170 -84.93 9.60 -54.13
C SER A 170 -84.48 9.09 -55.50
N GLY A 171 -83.25 8.56 -55.59
CA GLY A 171 -82.74 7.97 -56.83
C GLY A 171 -83.50 6.72 -57.27
N PHE A 172 -83.92 5.89 -56.31
CA PHE A 172 -84.71 4.69 -56.58
C PHE A 172 -86.08 5.02 -57.17
N ARG A 173 -86.80 5.99 -56.59
CA ARG A 173 -88.07 6.50 -57.12
C ARG A 173 -87.90 7.13 -58.50
N GLU A 174 -86.83 7.92 -58.71
CA GLU A 174 -86.52 8.55 -60.00
C GLU A 174 -86.35 7.50 -61.11
N ALA A 175 -85.62 6.41 -60.85
CA ALA A 175 -85.43 5.34 -61.81
C ALA A 175 -86.72 4.55 -62.08
N LEU A 176 -87.50 4.24 -61.04
CA LEU A 176 -88.77 3.51 -61.19
C LEU A 176 -89.85 4.31 -61.92
N ALA A 177 -89.77 5.64 -61.99
CA ALA A 177 -90.68 6.46 -62.78
C ALA A 177 -90.69 6.07 -64.28
N ARG A 178 -89.62 5.44 -64.77
CA ARG A 178 -89.53 4.90 -66.15
C ARG A 178 -90.29 3.58 -66.34
N TYR A 179 -90.71 2.93 -65.25
CA TYR A 179 -91.40 1.64 -65.22
C TYR A 179 -92.76 1.78 -64.50
N PRO A 180 -93.78 2.40 -65.13
CA PRO A 180 -95.01 2.80 -64.45
C PRO A 180 -95.87 1.63 -63.92
N GLN A 181 -95.63 0.40 -64.41
CA GLN A 181 -96.30 -0.82 -63.95
C GLN A 181 -95.59 -1.48 -62.76
N ILE A 182 -94.44 -0.96 -62.33
CA ILE A 182 -93.84 -1.31 -61.04
C ILE A 182 -94.42 -0.40 -59.97
N LYS A 183 -94.99 -0.98 -58.92
CA LYS A 183 -95.57 -0.24 -57.79
C LYS A 183 -94.79 -0.53 -56.52
N VAL A 184 -94.34 0.52 -55.85
CA VAL A 184 -93.84 0.37 -54.49
C VAL A 184 -95.05 0.30 -53.55
N VAL A 185 -95.32 -0.88 -53.01
CA VAL A 185 -96.56 -1.19 -52.28
C VAL A 185 -96.46 -0.91 -50.79
N ALA A 186 -95.25 -0.90 -50.23
CA ALA A 186 -94.97 -0.52 -48.85
C ALA A 186 -93.54 0.01 -48.70
N ASN A 187 -93.32 0.87 -47.72
CA ASN A 187 -91.99 1.26 -47.25
C ASN A 187 -91.98 1.44 -45.74
N ALA A 188 -90.83 1.18 -45.11
CA ALA A 188 -90.64 1.36 -43.67
C ALA A 188 -89.18 1.74 -43.36
N TYR A 189 -88.98 2.50 -42.29
CA TYR A 189 -87.66 2.82 -41.75
C TYR A 189 -87.21 1.71 -40.80
N ALA A 190 -86.14 1.01 -41.16
CA ALA A 190 -85.52 -0.03 -40.35
C ALA A 190 -84.19 0.42 -39.70
N ASP A 191 -83.84 1.70 -39.82
CA ASP A 191 -82.75 2.36 -39.10
C ASP A 191 -81.37 1.70 -39.23
N TRP A 192 -81.13 1.00 -40.35
CA TRP A 192 -79.92 0.21 -40.61
C TRP A 192 -79.76 -1.07 -39.77
N PHE A 193 -80.79 -1.50 -39.03
CA PHE A 193 -80.72 -2.67 -38.12
C PHE A 193 -81.42 -3.91 -38.69
N GLU A 194 -80.79 -5.07 -38.48
CA GLU A 194 -81.29 -6.39 -38.93
C GLU A 194 -82.63 -6.76 -38.28
N GLN A 195 -82.71 -6.74 -36.94
CA GLN A 195 -83.92 -7.16 -36.22
C GLN A 195 -85.11 -6.22 -36.48
N LYS A 196 -84.83 -4.93 -36.69
CA LYS A 196 -85.87 -3.97 -37.04
C LYS A 196 -86.35 -4.21 -38.48
N ALA A 197 -85.45 -4.54 -39.40
CA ALA A 197 -85.83 -4.93 -40.75
C ALA A 197 -86.67 -6.22 -40.77
N GLU A 198 -86.37 -7.20 -39.93
CA GLU A 198 -87.20 -8.43 -39.79
C GLU A 198 -88.63 -8.05 -39.39
N SER A 199 -88.80 -7.31 -38.29
CA SER A 199 -90.13 -6.97 -37.76
C SER A 199 -90.94 -6.05 -38.68
N GLU A 200 -90.29 -5.06 -39.31
CA GLU A 200 -90.94 -4.18 -40.28
C GLU A 200 -91.33 -4.92 -41.56
N THR A 201 -90.51 -5.89 -42.00
CA THR A 201 -90.86 -6.74 -43.15
C THR A 201 -92.11 -7.55 -42.86
N GLU A 202 -92.19 -8.23 -41.71
CA GLU A 202 -93.39 -8.97 -41.30
C GLU A 202 -94.64 -8.09 -41.27
N ARG A 203 -94.51 -6.83 -40.80
CA ARG A 203 -95.60 -5.85 -40.78
C ARG A 203 -96.03 -5.47 -42.20
N MET A 204 -95.09 -5.09 -43.06
CA MET A 204 -95.38 -4.66 -44.43
C MET A 204 -96.03 -5.77 -45.28
N PHE A 205 -95.64 -7.03 -45.08
CA PHE A 205 -96.23 -8.17 -45.81
C PHE A 205 -97.70 -8.41 -45.48
N LYS A 206 -98.15 -8.12 -44.25
CA LYS A 206 -99.56 -8.20 -43.86
C LYS A 206 -100.42 -7.18 -44.61
N ASP A 207 -99.87 -5.99 -44.85
CA ASP A 207 -100.61 -4.86 -45.41
C ASP A 207 -100.61 -4.84 -46.95
N ALA A 208 -99.58 -5.40 -47.59
CA ALA A 208 -99.31 -5.18 -49.01
C ALA A 208 -99.93 -6.21 -49.98
N GLY A 209 -100.53 -7.31 -49.53
CA GLY A 209 -101.28 -8.25 -50.38
C GLY A 209 -100.51 -8.92 -51.54
N GLY A 210 -99.17 -8.98 -51.47
CA GLY A 210 -98.28 -9.61 -52.45
C GLY A 210 -97.08 -8.74 -52.85
N VAL A 211 -95.90 -9.35 -52.97
CA VAL A 211 -94.60 -8.69 -53.19
C VAL A 211 -93.73 -9.55 -54.09
N ASP A 212 -93.12 -8.95 -55.10
CA ASP A 212 -92.18 -9.63 -56.01
C ASP A 212 -90.72 -9.39 -55.59
N LEU A 213 -90.41 -8.20 -55.05
CA LEU A 213 -89.04 -7.82 -54.67
C LEU A 213 -89.01 -6.89 -53.45
N VAL A 214 -88.01 -7.06 -52.59
CA VAL A 214 -87.67 -6.15 -51.49
C VAL A 214 -86.36 -5.45 -51.81
N PHE A 215 -86.39 -4.12 -51.85
CA PHE A 215 -85.19 -3.30 -51.85
C PHE A 215 -84.83 -2.97 -50.40
N ALA A 216 -83.70 -3.49 -49.93
CA ALA A 216 -83.13 -3.09 -48.65
C ALA A 216 -81.98 -2.10 -48.88
N GLN A 217 -82.07 -0.92 -48.27
CA GLN A 217 -81.05 0.11 -48.44
C GLN A 217 -79.70 -0.24 -47.81
N CYS A 218 -79.58 -1.32 -47.04
CA CYS A 218 -78.30 -1.93 -46.68
C CYS A 218 -78.42 -3.46 -46.59
N ASP A 219 -77.31 -4.19 -46.73
CA ASP A 219 -77.30 -5.66 -46.78
C ASP A 219 -77.80 -6.27 -45.47
N ARG A 220 -77.44 -5.69 -44.32
CA ARG A 220 -77.93 -6.12 -43.00
C ARG A 220 -79.45 -6.11 -42.91
N MET A 221 -80.10 -5.05 -43.41
CA MET A 221 -81.56 -4.99 -43.46
C MET A 221 -82.14 -6.01 -44.44
N GLY A 222 -81.44 -6.30 -45.54
CA GLY A 222 -81.84 -7.35 -46.48
C GLY A 222 -81.81 -8.75 -45.86
N ILE A 223 -80.84 -9.04 -44.98
CA ILE A 223 -80.78 -10.31 -44.24
C ILE A 223 -81.97 -10.44 -43.29
N GLY A 224 -82.29 -9.38 -42.53
CA GLY A 224 -83.48 -9.35 -41.68
C GLY A 224 -84.77 -9.54 -42.49
N ALA A 225 -84.87 -8.93 -43.68
CA ALA A 225 -85.98 -9.15 -44.59
C ALA A 225 -86.07 -10.61 -45.05
N HIS A 226 -84.93 -11.24 -45.36
CA HIS A 226 -84.89 -12.65 -45.74
C HIS A 226 -85.37 -13.57 -44.63
N GLN A 227 -84.93 -13.34 -43.38
CA GLN A 227 -85.37 -14.10 -42.21
C GLN A 227 -86.89 -13.99 -42.02
N ALA A 228 -87.45 -12.80 -42.13
CA ALA A 228 -88.90 -12.59 -42.08
C ALA A 228 -89.64 -13.35 -43.19
N ILE A 229 -89.15 -13.27 -44.44
CA ILE A 229 -89.74 -13.98 -45.60
C ILE A 229 -89.72 -15.50 -45.40
N GLN A 230 -88.60 -16.05 -44.90
CA GLN A 230 -88.48 -17.47 -44.58
C GLN A 230 -89.46 -17.88 -43.47
N LYS A 231 -89.53 -17.10 -42.39
CA LYS A 231 -90.41 -17.34 -41.23
C LYS A 231 -91.89 -17.30 -41.59
N MET A 232 -92.28 -16.43 -42.51
CA MET A 232 -93.64 -16.37 -43.05
C MET A 232 -93.95 -17.44 -44.11
N GLY A 233 -92.95 -18.19 -44.57
CA GLY A 233 -93.12 -19.23 -45.60
C GLY A 233 -93.44 -18.69 -47.00
N VAL A 234 -93.14 -17.42 -47.27
CA VAL A 234 -93.42 -16.78 -48.57
C VAL A 234 -92.34 -17.18 -49.58
N LYS A 235 -92.76 -17.63 -50.76
CA LYS A 235 -91.84 -18.05 -51.84
C LYS A 235 -91.82 -17.02 -52.98
N GLY A 236 -90.70 -16.96 -53.70
CA GLY A 236 -90.59 -16.19 -54.95
C GLY A 236 -90.19 -14.72 -54.80
N VAL A 237 -90.11 -14.20 -53.56
CA VAL A 237 -89.67 -12.82 -53.29
C VAL A 237 -88.16 -12.72 -53.49
N LYS A 238 -87.71 -11.74 -54.28
CA LYS A 238 -86.29 -11.42 -54.47
C LYS A 238 -85.86 -10.29 -53.54
N ILE A 239 -84.58 -10.23 -53.18
CA ILE A 239 -84.03 -9.16 -52.34
C ILE A 239 -82.89 -8.49 -53.09
N VAL A 240 -82.87 -7.16 -53.11
CA VAL A 240 -81.73 -6.36 -53.59
C VAL A 240 -81.20 -5.54 -52.42
N GLY A 241 -79.92 -5.70 -52.13
CA GLY A 241 -79.19 -5.00 -51.07
C GLY A 241 -78.30 -3.87 -51.58
N VAL A 242 -77.63 -3.20 -50.64
CA VAL A 242 -76.58 -2.21 -50.86
C VAL A 242 -75.55 -2.40 -49.75
N ASP A 243 -74.28 -2.23 -50.08
CA ASP A 243 -73.04 -2.28 -49.29
C ASP A 243 -72.06 -3.22 -50.00
N ALA A 244 -72.53 -4.42 -50.35
CA ALA A 244 -71.77 -5.49 -50.98
C ALA A 244 -70.47 -5.77 -50.22
N LEU A 245 -70.57 -5.94 -48.90
CA LEU A 245 -69.41 -6.29 -48.11
C LEU A 245 -69.00 -7.75 -48.38
N PRO A 246 -67.70 -8.02 -48.56
CA PRO A 246 -67.16 -9.35 -48.81
C PRO A 246 -66.92 -10.17 -47.54
N THR A 247 -67.49 -9.75 -46.41
CA THR A 247 -67.37 -10.42 -45.11
C THR A 247 -68.31 -11.62 -44.99
N PRO A 248 -67.96 -12.65 -44.19
CA PRO A 248 -68.85 -13.79 -43.95
C PRO A 248 -70.21 -13.34 -43.40
N GLY A 249 -71.29 -13.79 -44.03
CA GLY A 249 -72.66 -13.45 -43.69
C GLY A 249 -73.19 -12.13 -44.26
N ASP A 250 -72.40 -11.36 -45.01
CA ASP A 250 -72.82 -10.09 -45.62
C ASP A 250 -73.27 -10.24 -47.10
N GLY A 251 -73.53 -9.13 -47.79
CA GLY A 251 -74.26 -9.11 -49.06
C GLY A 251 -73.66 -9.90 -50.21
N ILE A 252 -72.33 -9.95 -50.39
CA ILE A 252 -71.74 -10.72 -51.49
C ILE A 252 -71.96 -12.22 -51.27
N GLU A 253 -71.80 -12.70 -50.04
CA GLU A 253 -72.09 -14.10 -49.71
C GLU A 253 -73.59 -14.39 -49.80
N ALA A 254 -74.45 -13.45 -49.40
CA ALA A 254 -75.90 -13.56 -49.58
C ALA A 254 -76.29 -13.70 -51.07
N VAL A 255 -75.61 -13.02 -51.99
CA VAL A 255 -75.81 -13.20 -53.44
C VAL A 255 -75.30 -14.57 -53.90
N LYS A 256 -74.08 -14.96 -53.50
CA LYS A 256 -73.51 -16.29 -53.85
C LYS A 256 -74.42 -17.44 -53.40
N ASN A 257 -75.02 -17.33 -52.21
CA ASN A 257 -75.90 -18.34 -51.65
C ASN A 257 -77.33 -18.28 -52.20
N GLY A 258 -77.64 -17.34 -53.09
CA GLY A 258 -78.96 -17.15 -53.70
C GLY A 258 -80.01 -16.52 -52.77
N THR A 259 -79.61 -16.03 -51.60
CA THR A 259 -80.45 -15.28 -50.66
C THR A 259 -80.81 -13.91 -51.24
N PHE A 260 -79.83 -13.21 -51.81
CA PHE A 260 -80.03 -11.96 -52.53
C PHE A 260 -79.98 -12.21 -54.03
N LEU A 261 -80.76 -11.42 -54.76
CA LEU A 261 -80.67 -11.35 -56.21
C LEU A 261 -79.41 -10.57 -56.64
N ALA A 262 -79.17 -9.43 -55.98
CA ALA A 262 -78.00 -8.60 -56.18
C ALA A 262 -77.76 -7.71 -54.95
N THR A 263 -76.56 -7.17 -54.83
CA THR A 263 -76.26 -6.06 -53.93
C THR A 263 -75.36 -5.05 -54.64
N PHE A 264 -75.48 -3.77 -54.28
CA PHE A 264 -74.68 -2.70 -54.88
C PHE A 264 -73.54 -2.29 -53.96
N VAL A 265 -72.32 -2.21 -54.50
CA VAL A 265 -71.12 -1.83 -53.75
C VAL A 265 -71.26 -0.41 -53.23
N TYR A 266 -71.21 -0.28 -51.90
CA TYR A 266 -70.97 0.99 -51.22
C TYR A 266 -69.54 0.98 -50.68
N PRO A 267 -68.58 1.56 -51.42
CA PRO A 267 -67.17 1.39 -51.09
C PRO A 267 -66.76 2.16 -49.83
N THR A 268 -65.91 1.51 -49.01
CA THR A 268 -65.33 2.12 -47.79
C THR A 268 -64.15 3.05 -48.10
N HIS A 269 -63.20 2.59 -48.93
CA HIS A 269 -61.98 3.30 -49.35
C HIS A 269 -61.28 4.12 -48.25
N GLY A 270 -61.09 3.53 -47.07
CA GLY A 270 -60.45 4.21 -45.95
C GLY A 270 -59.01 4.68 -46.24
N ASP A 271 -58.33 4.03 -47.19
CA ASP A 271 -57.03 4.43 -47.73
C ASP A 271 -57.09 5.79 -48.44
N GLU A 272 -58.05 5.99 -49.36
CA GLU A 272 -58.22 7.29 -50.04
C GLU A 272 -58.70 8.38 -49.07
N VAL A 273 -59.45 8.02 -48.01
CA VAL A 273 -59.83 8.96 -46.94
C VAL A 273 -58.60 9.50 -46.21
N LEU A 274 -57.69 8.62 -45.76
CA LEU A 274 -56.50 9.07 -45.05
C LEU A 274 -55.54 9.83 -45.97
N LYS A 275 -55.37 9.37 -47.21
CA LYS A 275 -54.57 10.07 -48.23
C LYS A 275 -55.10 11.48 -48.51
N LEU A 276 -56.42 11.66 -48.59
CA LEU A 276 -57.04 12.98 -48.68
C LEU A 276 -56.72 13.83 -47.45
N ALA A 277 -56.82 13.28 -46.24
CA ALA A 277 -56.48 13.97 -45.02
C ALA A 277 -55.00 14.42 -44.99
N MET A 278 -54.07 13.54 -45.40
CA MET A 278 -52.65 13.87 -45.47
C MET A 278 -52.35 14.92 -46.55
N ASN A 279 -53.00 14.86 -47.71
CA ASN A 279 -52.88 15.92 -48.73
C ASN A 279 -53.31 17.29 -48.18
N ILE A 280 -54.41 17.34 -47.42
CA ILE A 280 -54.88 18.57 -46.77
C ILE A 280 -53.86 19.08 -45.75
N LEU A 281 -53.36 18.21 -44.87
CA LEU A 281 -52.43 18.57 -43.79
C LEU A 281 -51.06 19.02 -44.31
N GLU A 282 -50.57 18.40 -45.38
CA GLU A 282 -49.29 18.72 -46.00
C GLU A 282 -49.38 19.84 -47.06
N GLY A 283 -50.57 20.40 -47.29
CA GLY A 283 -50.77 21.47 -48.28
C GLY A 283 -50.62 21.02 -49.73
N ARG A 284 -50.78 19.73 -50.01
CA ARG A 284 -50.80 19.19 -51.38
C ARG A 284 -52.17 19.46 -52.04
N PRO A 285 -52.25 19.50 -53.38
CA PRO A 285 -53.52 19.65 -54.08
C PRO A 285 -54.51 18.53 -53.74
N PHE A 286 -55.77 18.88 -53.47
CA PHE A 286 -56.84 17.92 -53.20
C PHE A 286 -58.17 18.34 -53.85
N ARG A 287 -59.09 17.39 -54.03
CA ARG A 287 -60.46 17.66 -54.47
C ARG A 287 -61.37 17.85 -53.25
N ARG A 288 -62.18 18.91 -53.25
CA ARG A 288 -63.17 19.15 -52.19
C ARG A 288 -64.23 18.06 -52.15
N GLU A 289 -64.66 17.55 -53.30
CA GLU A 289 -65.67 16.49 -53.42
C GLU A 289 -65.04 15.29 -54.12
N THR A 290 -64.97 14.15 -53.43
CA THR A 290 -64.44 12.90 -53.96
C THR A 290 -65.57 11.86 -53.99
N ILE A 291 -66.13 11.63 -55.18
CA ILE A 291 -67.22 10.67 -55.37
C ILE A 291 -66.66 9.30 -55.75
N LEU A 292 -66.94 8.31 -54.92
CA LEU A 292 -66.56 6.92 -55.12
C LEU A 292 -67.56 6.22 -56.05
N GLN A 293 -67.05 5.32 -56.90
CA GLN A 293 -67.87 4.59 -57.86
C GLN A 293 -68.57 3.39 -57.19
N THR A 294 -69.80 3.12 -57.62
CA THR A 294 -70.56 1.93 -57.22
C THR A 294 -70.56 0.89 -58.35
N GLY A 295 -70.78 -0.38 -57.99
CA GLY A 295 -70.93 -1.49 -58.93
C GLY A 295 -72.00 -2.45 -58.45
N VAL A 296 -72.52 -3.29 -59.35
CA VAL A 296 -73.47 -4.35 -58.99
C VAL A 296 -72.75 -5.66 -58.74
N ILE A 297 -73.09 -6.33 -57.65
CA ILE A 297 -72.71 -7.70 -57.36
C ILE A 297 -73.94 -8.58 -57.54
N ASP A 298 -73.88 -9.49 -58.51
CA ASP A 298 -74.93 -10.45 -58.83
C ASP A 298 -74.34 -11.88 -58.92
N ALA A 299 -75.18 -12.85 -59.26
CA ALA A 299 -74.75 -14.25 -59.34
C ALA A 299 -73.61 -14.49 -60.36
N ASN A 300 -73.39 -13.58 -61.32
CA ASN A 300 -72.36 -13.74 -62.36
C ASN A 300 -70.97 -13.34 -61.87
N ASN A 301 -70.86 -12.48 -60.85
CA ASN A 301 -69.58 -11.93 -60.39
C ASN A 301 -69.30 -12.10 -58.88
N ALA A 302 -70.28 -12.55 -58.08
CA ALA A 302 -70.13 -12.70 -56.63
C ALA A 302 -68.98 -13.65 -56.23
N GLU A 303 -68.80 -14.76 -56.94
CA GLU A 303 -67.71 -15.70 -56.65
C GLU A 303 -66.33 -15.08 -56.89
N SER A 304 -66.13 -14.43 -58.04
CA SER A 304 -64.87 -13.74 -58.34
C SER A 304 -64.59 -12.59 -57.36
N ALA A 305 -65.63 -11.85 -56.93
CA ALA A 305 -65.50 -10.80 -55.94
C ALA A 305 -65.04 -11.34 -54.56
N LEU A 306 -65.59 -12.48 -54.12
CA LEU A 306 -65.14 -13.14 -52.88
C LEU A 306 -63.71 -13.67 -52.98
N GLN A 307 -63.33 -14.25 -54.13
CA GLN A 307 -61.95 -14.71 -54.36
C GLN A 307 -60.94 -13.56 -54.30
N GLN A 308 -61.22 -12.45 -54.99
CA GLN A 308 -60.38 -11.26 -54.95
C GLN A 308 -60.24 -10.69 -53.54
N TRP A 309 -61.33 -10.69 -52.76
CA TRP A 309 -61.26 -10.22 -51.38
C TRP A 309 -60.49 -11.16 -50.45
N ALA A 310 -60.59 -12.47 -50.63
CA ALA A 310 -59.79 -13.44 -49.88
C ALA A 310 -58.29 -13.23 -50.12
N GLU A 311 -57.88 -12.94 -51.36
CA GLU A 311 -56.50 -12.58 -51.69
C GLU A 311 -56.06 -11.26 -51.03
N LEU A 312 -56.90 -10.21 -51.09
CA LEU A 312 -56.63 -8.93 -50.42
C LEU A 312 -56.48 -9.09 -48.90
N THR A 313 -57.32 -9.92 -48.28
CA THR A 313 -57.25 -10.22 -46.84
C THR A 313 -55.96 -10.97 -46.49
N LEU A 314 -55.51 -11.89 -47.35
CA LEU A 314 -54.23 -12.57 -47.18
C LEU A 314 -53.05 -11.59 -47.29
N LEU A 315 -53.11 -10.65 -48.24
CA LEU A 315 -52.10 -9.60 -48.40
C LEU A 315 -52.08 -8.65 -47.20
N ASP A 316 -53.24 -8.27 -46.68
CA ASP A 316 -53.36 -7.42 -45.48
C ASP A 316 -52.70 -8.06 -44.26
N ASN A 317 -53.02 -9.33 -44.00
CA ASN A 317 -52.40 -10.10 -42.91
C ASN A 317 -50.87 -10.21 -43.06
N LYS A 318 -50.35 -10.31 -44.30
CA LYS A 318 -48.90 -10.30 -44.56
C LYS A 318 -48.29 -8.92 -44.27
N MET A 319 -48.95 -7.83 -44.67
CA MET A 319 -48.49 -6.48 -44.40
C MET A 319 -48.44 -6.17 -42.90
N GLN A 320 -49.48 -6.55 -42.14
CA GLN A 320 -49.50 -6.36 -40.68
C GLN A 320 -48.33 -7.09 -40.00
N ARG A 321 -48.07 -8.35 -40.39
CA ARG A 321 -46.91 -9.11 -39.89
C ARG A 321 -45.57 -8.49 -40.29
N LEU A 322 -45.48 -7.95 -41.51
CA LEU A 322 -44.27 -7.28 -42.00
C LEU A 322 -44.00 -6.01 -41.21
N ASN A 323 -45.00 -5.15 -41.02
CA ASN A 323 -44.88 -3.93 -40.22
C ASN A 323 -44.50 -4.25 -38.77
N HIS A 324 -45.13 -5.25 -38.16
CA HIS A 324 -44.76 -5.67 -36.81
C HIS A 324 -43.30 -6.11 -36.71
N ARG A 325 -42.79 -6.88 -37.70
CA ARG A 325 -41.36 -7.25 -37.76
C ARG A 325 -40.44 -6.06 -38.01
N ILE A 326 -40.86 -5.07 -38.79
CA ILE A 326 -40.11 -3.84 -39.00
C ILE A 326 -40.02 -3.07 -37.68
N ASP A 327 -41.12 -2.92 -36.94
CA ASP A 327 -41.14 -2.27 -35.63
C ASP A 327 -40.21 -2.98 -34.64
N GLU A 328 -40.28 -4.31 -34.56
CA GLU A 328 -39.37 -5.12 -33.75
C GLU A 328 -37.91 -4.91 -34.16
N SER A 329 -37.61 -4.91 -35.47
CA SER A 329 -36.27 -4.71 -36.01
C SER A 329 -35.74 -3.30 -35.70
N MET A 330 -36.59 -2.28 -35.84
CA MET A 330 -36.25 -0.88 -35.54
C MET A 330 -36.02 -0.68 -34.04
N ALA A 331 -36.83 -1.32 -33.18
CA ALA A 331 -36.61 -1.32 -31.74
C ALA A 331 -35.29 -2.00 -31.36
N GLN A 332 -34.98 -3.15 -31.96
CA GLN A 332 -33.70 -3.83 -31.77
C GLN A 332 -32.53 -2.96 -32.24
N TYR A 333 -32.64 -2.34 -33.42
CA TYR A 333 -31.62 -1.44 -33.95
C TYR A 333 -31.40 -0.22 -33.04
N SER A 334 -32.48 0.39 -32.54
CA SER A 334 -32.43 1.50 -31.59
C SER A 334 -31.73 1.10 -30.28
N ASN A 335 -32.07 -0.08 -29.74
CA ASN A 335 -31.43 -0.63 -28.54
C ASN A 335 -29.94 -0.92 -28.77
N GLN A 336 -29.57 -1.52 -29.91
CA GLN A 336 -28.18 -1.77 -30.27
C GLN A 336 -27.37 -0.48 -30.38
N LYS A 337 -27.93 0.54 -31.05
CA LYS A 337 -27.31 1.87 -31.16
C LYS A 337 -27.10 2.50 -29.78
N THR A 338 -28.09 2.41 -28.90
CA THR A 338 -28.01 2.92 -27.53
C THR A 338 -26.91 2.21 -26.73
N ILE A 339 -26.84 0.87 -26.79
CA ILE A 339 -25.80 0.08 -26.14
C ILE A 339 -24.40 0.43 -26.68
N LEU A 340 -24.25 0.57 -28.00
CA LEU A 340 -22.97 0.93 -28.62
C LEU A 340 -22.48 2.30 -28.14
N VAL A 341 -23.35 3.31 -28.11
CA VAL A 341 -23.01 4.66 -27.63
C VAL A 341 -22.60 4.64 -26.16
N LEU A 342 -23.32 3.90 -25.31
CA LEU A 342 -22.97 3.73 -23.90
C LEU A 342 -21.61 3.01 -23.73
N GLY A 343 -21.34 1.98 -24.55
CA GLY A 343 -20.06 1.27 -24.54
C GLY A 343 -18.87 2.15 -24.92
N ILE A 344 -19.01 2.97 -25.96
CA ILE A 344 -17.97 3.94 -26.37
C ILE A 344 -17.72 4.97 -25.25
N LEU A 345 -18.78 5.49 -24.62
CA LEU A 345 -18.66 6.43 -23.51
C LEU A 345 -17.93 5.80 -22.31
N LEU A 346 -18.24 4.55 -21.98
CA LEU A 346 -17.56 3.82 -20.89
C LEU A 346 -16.06 3.65 -21.17
N VAL A 347 -15.69 3.23 -22.38
CA VAL A 347 -14.28 3.08 -22.78
C VAL A 347 -13.55 4.43 -22.69
N PHE A 348 -14.20 5.53 -23.10
CA PHE A 348 -13.64 6.87 -22.97
C PHE A 348 -13.40 7.27 -21.50
N ILE A 349 -14.37 7.03 -20.62
CA ILE A 349 -14.22 7.28 -19.17
C ILE A 349 -13.07 6.46 -18.58
N LEU A 350 -12.96 5.18 -18.95
CA LEU A 350 -11.88 4.31 -18.49
C LEU A 350 -10.51 4.79 -18.97
N MET A 351 -10.38 5.27 -20.21
CA MET A 351 -9.12 5.84 -20.72
C MET A 351 -8.73 7.11 -19.95
N VAL A 352 -9.69 8.01 -19.68
CA VAL A 352 -9.44 9.22 -18.88
C VAL A 352 -9.00 8.85 -17.47
N PHE A 353 -9.70 7.90 -16.83
CA PHE A 353 -9.34 7.41 -15.50
C PHE A 353 -7.94 6.79 -15.48
N ALA A 354 -7.62 5.91 -16.42
CA ALA A 354 -6.31 5.29 -16.56
C ALA A 354 -5.20 6.33 -16.75
N PHE A 355 -5.44 7.38 -17.54
CA PHE A 355 -4.50 8.49 -17.70
C PHE A 355 -4.20 9.20 -16.37
N PHE A 356 -5.22 9.49 -15.55
CA PHE A 356 -5.02 10.10 -14.24
C PHE A 356 -4.29 9.19 -13.26
N VAL A 357 -4.62 7.90 -13.23
CA VAL A 357 -3.91 6.89 -12.42
C VAL A 357 -2.45 6.81 -12.81
N LEU A 358 -2.15 6.74 -14.12
CA LEU A 358 -0.79 6.65 -14.64
C LEU A 358 0.01 7.92 -14.30
N LYS A 359 -0.60 9.09 -14.45
CA LYS A 359 0.01 10.37 -14.06
C LYS A 359 0.31 10.43 -12.55
N ALA A 360 -0.61 9.97 -11.71
CA ALA A 360 -0.42 9.91 -10.26
C ALA A 360 0.69 8.93 -9.86
N TYR A 361 0.76 7.77 -10.53
CA TYR A 361 1.82 6.78 -10.33
C TYR A 361 3.20 7.37 -10.64
N PHE A 362 3.38 8.02 -11.79
CA PHE A 362 4.66 8.65 -12.15
C PHE A 362 5.03 9.82 -11.21
N ALA A 363 4.05 10.62 -10.76
CA ALA A 363 4.30 11.68 -9.79
C ALA A 363 4.77 11.11 -8.44
N LYS A 364 4.17 10.02 -7.98
CA LYS A 364 4.54 9.33 -6.73
C LYS A 364 5.94 8.71 -6.84
N ALA A 365 6.26 8.05 -7.95
CA ALA A 365 7.58 7.47 -8.18
C ALA A 365 8.70 8.53 -8.07
N LYS A 366 8.51 9.68 -8.71
CA LYS A 366 9.47 10.80 -8.66
C LYS A 366 9.58 11.44 -7.27
N LEU A 367 8.49 11.44 -6.48
CA LEU A 367 8.52 11.92 -5.11
C LEU A 367 9.29 10.97 -4.18
N ASN A 368 9.07 9.66 -4.33
CA ASN A 368 9.76 8.64 -3.56
C ASN A 368 11.28 8.66 -3.82
N GLU A 369 11.70 8.80 -5.08
CA GLU A 369 13.13 8.91 -5.42
C GLU A 369 13.80 10.09 -4.72
N LYS A 370 13.16 11.27 -4.72
CA LYS A 370 13.66 12.44 -3.97
C LYS A 370 13.69 12.24 -2.46
N LEU A 371 12.71 11.51 -1.92
CA LEU A 371 12.66 11.22 -0.50
C LEU A 371 13.80 10.27 -0.10
N GLU A 372 14.07 9.26 -0.92
CA GLU A 372 15.20 8.35 -0.71
C GLU A 372 16.54 9.10 -0.81
N GLU A 373 16.70 9.98 -1.80
CA GLU A 373 17.90 10.81 -1.92
C GLU A 373 18.11 11.69 -0.68
N LYS A 374 17.06 12.35 -0.19
CA LYS A 374 17.13 13.16 1.03
C LYS A 374 17.42 12.35 2.29
N ASN A 375 16.82 11.17 2.41
CA ASN A 375 17.09 10.28 3.53
C ASN A 375 18.55 9.81 3.51
N ARG A 376 19.08 9.45 2.33
CA ARG A 376 20.50 9.09 2.18
C ARG A 376 21.43 10.25 2.53
N GLU A 377 21.11 11.47 2.12
CA GLU A 377 21.88 12.66 2.51
C GLU A 377 21.89 12.87 4.04
N ILE A 378 20.73 12.71 4.69
CA ILE A 378 20.61 12.85 6.16
C ILE A 378 21.39 11.76 6.88
N GLU A 379 21.27 10.51 6.43
CA GLU A 379 22.02 9.39 7.00
C GLU A 379 23.52 9.59 6.81
N ALA A 380 23.97 9.96 5.61
CA ALA A 380 25.38 10.23 5.32
C ALA A 380 25.92 11.39 6.17
N ALA A 381 25.16 12.49 6.30
CA ALA A 381 25.54 13.62 7.14
C ALA A 381 25.63 13.22 8.63
N THR A 382 24.70 12.39 9.10
CA THR A 382 24.68 11.89 10.47
C THR A 382 25.89 10.98 10.74
N GLN A 383 26.18 10.05 9.84
CA GLN A 383 27.35 9.18 9.92
C GLN A 383 28.67 9.94 9.85
N ALA A 384 28.79 10.90 8.92
CA ALA A 384 29.97 11.75 8.82
C ALA A 384 30.22 12.54 10.12
N LYS A 385 29.15 13.05 10.74
CA LYS A 385 29.22 13.74 12.03
C LYS A 385 29.69 12.80 13.16
N LEU A 386 29.21 11.55 13.19
CA LEU A 386 29.66 10.55 14.17
C LEU A 386 31.13 10.19 14.02
N MET A 387 31.58 9.97 12.78
CA MET A 387 32.99 9.68 12.48
C MET A 387 33.89 10.86 12.86
N PHE A 388 33.47 12.11 12.56
CA PHE A 388 34.22 13.31 12.94
C PHE A 388 34.49 13.38 14.45
N PHE A 389 33.48 13.22 15.31
CA PHE A 389 33.68 13.31 16.76
C PHE A 389 34.51 12.15 17.34
N THR A 390 34.39 10.96 16.75
CA THR A 390 35.20 9.81 17.16
C THR A 390 36.67 10.02 16.80
N ASN A 391 36.95 10.54 15.59
CA ASN A 391 38.30 10.83 15.13
C ASN A 391 38.94 11.98 15.91
N VAL A 392 38.21 13.09 16.14
CA VAL A 392 38.72 14.21 16.95
C VAL A 392 39.06 13.78 18.38
N SER A 393 38.25 12.91 18.97
CA SER A 393 38.53 12.39 20.32
C SER A 393 39.82 11.54 20.35
N HIS A 394 40.08 10.81 19.28
CA HIS A 394 41.32 10.04 19.12
C HIS A 394 42.52 10.97 18.96
N GLU A 395 42.45 11.91 18.02
CA GLU A 395 43.51 12.89 17.73
C GLU A 395 43.89 13.74 18.96
N LEU A 396 42.96 13.98 19.88
CA LEU A 396 43.24 14.70 21.12
C LEU A 396 43.84 13.82 22.23
N ARG A 397 43.55 12.51 22.27
CA ARG A 397 44.07 11.62 23.33
C ARG A 397 45.50 11.17 23.12
N THR A 398 45.94 11.00 21.86
CA THR A 398 47.32 10.64 21.54
C THR A 398 48.33 11.66 22.07
N PRO A 399 48.23 12.98 21.78
CA PRO A 399 49.15 13.96 22.33
C PRO A 399 49.05 14.07 23.86
N LEU A 400 47.87 13.84 24.45
CA LEU A 400 47.74 13.83 25.91
C LEU A 400 48.43 12.62 26.54
N THR A 401 48.40 11.44 25.90
CA THR A 401 49.15 10.26 26.35
C THR A 401 50.66 10.52 26.35
N LEU A 402 51.14 11.15 25.27
CA LEU A 402 52.56 11.53 25.12
C LEU A 402 53.01 12.58 26.15
N ILE A 403 52.10 13.35 26.74
CA ILE A 403 52.43 14.29 27.82
C ILE A 403 52.24 13.65 29.20
N GLU A 404 51.16 12.88 29.41
CA GLU A 404 50.84 12.29 30.73
C GLU A 404 51.90 11.28 31.17
N THR A 405 52.27 10.35 30.30
CA THR A 405 53.14 9.22 30.68
C THR A 405 54.56 9.67 31.10
N PRO A 406 55.25 10.57 30.37
CA PRO A 406 56.55 11.08 30.84
C PRO A 406 56.45 11.93 32.11
N VAL A 407 55.37 12.72 32.25
CA VAL A 407 55.14 13.52 33.46
C VAL A 407 54.91 12.62 34.68
N GLU A 408 54.13 11.55 34.55
CA GLU A 408 53.94 10.56 35.62
C GLU A 408 55.25 9.85 35.98
N GLN A 409 56.07 9.49 34.99
CA GLN A 409 57.36 8.84 35.22
C GLN A 409 58.32 9.77 35.98
N LEU A 410 58.46 11.02 35.56
CA LEU A 410 59.31 12.00 36.24
C LEU A 410 58.82 12.29 37.66
N LEU A 411 57.50 12.42 37.87
CA LEU A 411 56.93 12.63 39.21
C LEU A 411 57.15 11.45 40.16
N ALA A 412 57.34 10.24 39.64
CA ALA A 412 57.66 9.04 40.41
C ALA A 412 59.13 8.97 40.84
N GLU A 413 60.01 9.82 40.29
CA GLU A 413 61.42 9.87 40.67
C GLU A 413 61.65 10.65 41.98
N ASN A 414 62.47 10.10 42.88
CA ASN A 414 62.73 10.66 44.21
C ASN A 414 63.76 11.82 44.23
N GLN A 415 64.30 12.25 43.07
CA GLN A 415 65.41 13.23 42.99
C GLN A 415 65.05 14.59 42.33
N LEU A 416 63.76 14.94 42.25
CA LEU A 416 63.35 16.23 41.68
C LEU A 416 63.52 17.40 42.67
N SER A 417 63.98 18.56 42.17
CA SER A 417 63.91 19.81 42.97
C SER A 417 62.45 20.23 43.21
N LYS A 418 62.19 20.99 44.29
CA LYS A 418 60.83 21.49 44.60
C LYS A 418 60.20 22.27 43.44
N VAL A 419 61.00 23.01 42.67
CA VAL A 419 60.53 23.79 41.50
C VAL A 419 60.18 22.87 40.32
N GLN A 420 61.04 21.90 40.00
CA GLN A 420 60.78 20.92 38.93
C GLN A 420 59.55 20.08 39.22
N ARG A 421 59.40 19.61 40.47
CA ARG A 421 58.22 18.87 40.91
C ARG A 421 56.95 19.71 40.79
N GLY A 422 56.99 20.97 41.20
CA GLY A 422 55.86 21.90 41.06
C GLY A 422 55.45 22.12 39.59
N LEU A 423 56.41 22.29 38.67
CA LEU A 423 56.13 22.44 37.24
C LEU A 423 55.51 21.17 36.62
N LEU A 424 56.02 19.99 37.00
CA LEU A 424 55.48 18.71 36.55
C LEU A 424 54.08 18.44 37.13
N GLU A 425 53.82 18.78 38.39
CA GLU A 425 52.48 18.70 38.99
C GLU A 425 51.47 19.62 38.29
N VAL A 426 51.91 20.80 37.82
CA VAL A 426 51.08 21.69 36.99
C VAL A 426 50.80 21.09 35.62
N ALA A 427 51.80 20.55 34.93
CA ALA A 427 51.63 19.89 33.64
C ALA A 427 50.67 18.69 33.77
N HIS A 428 50.87 17.85 34.79
CA HIS A 428 50.02 16.70 35.08
C HIS A 428 48.56 17.07 35.31
N ARG A 429 48.33 18.11 36.13
CA ARG A 429 46.99 18.62 36.42
C ARG A 429 46.27 19.13 35.16
N ASN A 430 46.98 19.81 34.26
CA ASN A 430 46.40 20.32 33.02
C ASN A 430 46.05 19.19 32.05
N VAL A 431 46.91 18.18 31.92
CA VAL A 431 46.62 16.98 31.09
C VAL A 431 45.38 16.25 31.60
N ARG A 432 45.30 15.99 32.91
CA ARG A 432 44.11 15.39 33.54
C ARG A 432 42.85 16.23 33.36
N THR A 433 42.98 17.55 33.40
CA THR A 433 41.87 18.46 33.12
C THR A 433 41.39 18.29 31.68
N LEU A 434 42.28 18.33 30.68
CA LEU A 434 41.93 18.15 29.27
C LEU A 434 41.27 16.78 29.00
N LEU A 435 41.78 15.71 29.61
CA LEU A 435 41.18 14.38 29.52
C LEU A 435 39.77 14.34 30.09
N LYS A 436 39.54 14.99 31.25
CA LYS A 436 38.21 15.12 31.85
C LYS A 436 37.25 15.82 30.88
N LEU A 437 37.70 16.86 30.16
CA LEU A 437 36.86 17.59 29.20
C LEU A 437 36.51 16.76 27.97
N ILE A 438 37.48 16.07 27.40
CA ILE A 438 37.25 15.16 26.27
C ILE A 438 36.24 14.07 26.65
N ASN A 439 36.39 13.48 27.85
CA ASN A 439 35.47 12.47 28.34
C ASN A 439 34.06 13.02 28.59
N GLN A 440 33.93 14.25 29.11
CA GLN A 440 32.63 14.91 29.28
C GLN A 440 31.92 15.18 27.95
N ILE A 441 32.65 15.59 26.90
CA ILE A 441 32.10 15.77 25.54
C ILE A 441 31.57 14.44 24.99
N LEU A 442 32.31 13.35 25.23
CA LEU A 442 31.93 12.01 24.77
C LEU A 442 30.73 11.46 25.52
N ASP A 443 30.72 11.56 26.86
CA ASP A 443 29.60 11.12 27.70
C ASP A 443 28.31 11.86 27.31
N PHE A 444 28.39 13.16 27.04
CA PHE A 444 27.27 13.94 26.52
C PHE A 444 26.73 13.41 25.18
N ARG A 445 27.61 13.06 24.24
CA ARG A 445 27.20 12.48 22.94
C ARG A 445 26.54 11.12 23.09
N LYS A 446 26.98 10.29 24.05
CA LYS A 446 26.34 8.99 24.34
C LYS A 446 24.90 9.18 24.81
N VAL A 447 24.65 10.20 25.63
CA VAL A 447 23.29 10.56 26.06
C VAL A 447 22.43 11.02 24.87
N GLU A 448 22.89 11.96 24.03
CA GLU A 448 22.11 12.43 22.86
C GLU A 448 21.81 11.32 21.85
N GLY A 449 22.74 10.39 21.65
CA GLY A 449 22.58 9.28 20.72
C GLY A 449 21.73 8.14 21.27
N GLY A 450 21.20 8.24 22.50
CA GLY A 450 20.45 7.17 23.17
C GLY A 450 21.27 5.91 23.47
N LYS A 451 22.61 6.00 23.41
CA LYS A 451 23.53 4.87 23.61
C LYS A 451 24.04 4.75 25.05
N MET A 452 23.62 5.66 25.95
CA MET A 452 23.97 5.62 27.37
C MET A 452 22.88 4.88 28.14
N THR A 453 23.23 3.78 28.81
CA THR A 453 22.29 3.00 29.62
C THR A 453 22.51 3.23 31.12
N LEU A 454 21.44 3.10 31.92
CA LEU A 454 21.52 3.10 33.38
C LEU A 454 21.87 1.71 33.90
N GLN A 455 22.84 1.62 34.80
CA GLN A 455 23.15 0.40 35.55
C GLN A 455 22.53 0.56 36.94
N LEU A 456 21.29 0.10 37.10
CA LEU A 456 20.53 0.27 38.33
C LEU A 456 20.99 -0.75 39.40
N SER A 457 21.42 -0.26 40.56
CA SER A 457 21.76 -1.05 41.75
C SER A 457 21.00 -0.57 42.98
N GLU A 458 20.69 -1.48 43.90
CA GLU A 458 20.18 -1.10 45.23
C GLU A 458 21.30 -0.38 45.99
N THR A 459 21.09 0.90 46.26
CA THR A 459 22.10 1.80 46.80
C THR A 459 21.52 2.58 47.97
N ASP A 460 22.27 2.69 49.07
CA ASP A 460 21.94 3.64 50.13
C ASP A 460 22.33 5.05 49.68
N LEU A 461 21.34 5.82 49.25
CA LEU A 461 21.50 7.17 48.72
C LEU A 461 22.02 8.13 49.79
N ALA A 462 21.64 7.96 51.06
CA ALA A 462 22.15 8.80 52.15
C ALA A 462 23.64 8.54 52.38
N ALA A 463 24.06 7.28 52.43
CA ALA A 463 25.47 6.92 52.54
C ALA A 463 26.29 7.42 51.34
N LEU A 464 25.78 7.26 50.11
CA LEU A 464 26.43 7.74 48.89
C LEU A 464 26.67 9.25 48.93
N ILE A 465 25.63 10.04 49.23
CA ILE A 465 25.75 11.51 49.30
C ILE A 465 26.70 11.91 50.43
N GLY A 466 26.64 11.25 51.58
CA GLY A 466 27.54 11.48 52.71
C GLY A 466 29.01 11.28 52.32
N ASN A 467 29.31 10.20 51.60
CA ASN A 467 30.66 9.94 51.09
C ASN A 467 31.13 11.05 50.14
N VAL A 468 30.31 11.45 49.16
CA VAL A 468 30.69 12.53 48.24
C VAL A 468 30.92 13.84 48.98
N VAL A 469 30.05 14.21 49.92
CA VAL A 469 30.21 15.45 50.70
C VAL A 469 31.52 15.45 51.49
N SER A 470 31.92 14.29 52.04
CA SER A 470 33.16 14.16 52.82
C SER A 470 34.42 14.50 52.01
N GLU A 471 34.42 14.22 50.70
CA GLU A 471 35.54 14.56 49.80
C GLU A 471 35.75 16.06 49.63
N PHE A 472 34.69 16.85 49.81
CA PHE A 472 34.73 18.31 49.66
C PHE A 472 35.00 19.05 50.97
N VAL A 473 35.03 18.37 52.12
CA VAL A 473 35.29 18.98 53.44
C VAL A 473 36.64 19.70 53.46
N ALA A 474 37.72 19.01 53.06
CA ALA A 474 39.07 19.59 53.05
C ALA A 474 39.19 20.80 52.09
N ALA A 475 38.53 20.73 50.94
CA ALA A 475 38.51 21.83 49.96
C ALA A 475 37.72 23.05 50.49
N ALA A 476 36.60 22.80 51.17
CA ALA A 476 35.81 23.84 51.84
C ALA A 476 36.60 24.48 53.00
N GLU A 477 37.24 23.68 53.85
CA GLU A 477 38.08 24.15 54.97
C GLU A 477 39.25 25.02 54.50
N HIS A 478 39.95 24.61 53.43
CA HIS A 478 41.04 25.40 52.84
C HIS A 478 40.57 26.80 52.39
N LYS A 479 39.31 26.91 51.96
CA LYS A 479 38.68 28.18 51.57
C LYS A 479 37.89 28.84 52.72
N ARG A 480 37.96 28.27 53.94
CA ARG A 480 37.21 28.67 55.14
C ARG A 480 35.69 28.72 54.93
N ILE A 481 35.14 27.82 54.14
CA ILE A 481 33.71 27.69 53.92
C ILE A 481 33.13 26.74 54.98
N ARG A 482 32.01 27.11 55.60
CA ARG A 482 31.25 26.22 56.48
C ARG A 482 30.40 25.28 55.63
N LEU A 483 30.80 24.01 55.57
CA LEU A 483 30.04 22.95 54.90
C LEU A 483 29.21 22.19 55.94
N SER A 484 27.88 22.26 55.85
CA SER A 484 26.97 21.48 56.69
C SER A 484 26.19 20.47 55.85
N CYS A 485 25.92 19.30 56.43
CA CYS A 485 25.25 18.20 55.76
C CYS A 485 24.18 17.61 56.68
N ARG A 486 22.96 17.49 56.17
CA ARG A 486 21.81 16.90 56.87
C ARG A 486 21.21 15.80 56.01
N LEU A 487 21.44 14.56 56.44
CA LEU A 487 21.00 13.36 55.74
C LEU A 487 20.13 12.49 56.67
N PRO A 488 19.11 11.80 56.15
CA PRO A 488 18.44 10.71 56.85
C PRO A 488 19.39 9.52 57.11
N GLU A 489 19.02 8.62 58.02
CA GLU A 489 19.90 7.51 58.47
C GLU A 489 20.17 6.47 57.38
N HIS A 490 19.13 6.01 56.67
CA HIS A 490 19.25 5.10 55.52
C HIS A 490 18.18 5.43 54.48
N VAL A 491 18.57 5.54 53.20
CA VAL A 491 17.64 5.77 52.08
C VAL A 491 17.95 4.80 50.95
N THR A 492 17.27 3.66 50.93
CA THR A 492 17.43 2.68 49.85
C THR A 492 16.79 3.19 48.56
N ALA A 493 17.57 3.24 47.49
CA ALA A 493 17.12 3.64 46.16
C ALA A 493 17.67 2.69 45.08
N LYS A 494 16.85 2.39 44.07
CA LYS A 494 17.29 1.63 42.89
C LYS A 494 17.72 2.61 41.79
N ILE A 495 19.00 2.96 41.80
CA ILE A 495 19.59 4.02 40.98
C ILE A 495 20.95 3.59 40.42
N ASP A 496 21.49 4.34 39.46
CA ASP A 496 22.88 4.20 39.05
C ASP A 496 23.77 5.05 39.97
N ALA A 497 24.39 4.40 40.96
CA ALA A 497 25.17 5.05 42.00
C ALA A 497 26.26 5.96 41.42
N GLY A 498 27.00 5.50 40.41
CA GLY A 498 28.11 6.27 39.81
C GLY A 498 27.64 7.51 39.05
N LYS A 499 26.49 7.45 38.36
CA LYS A 499 25.92 8.63 37.70
C LYS A 499 25.37 9.63 38.71
N VAL A 500 24.73 9.17 39.79
CA VAL A 500 24.24 10.04 40.87
C VAL A 500 25.39 10.70 41.62
N GLU A 501 26.46 9.96 41.94
CA GLU A 501 27.69 10.50 42.51
C GLU A 501 28.25 11.67 41.67
N ARG A 502 28.30 11.50 40.34
CA ARG A 502 28.72 12.55 39.40
C ARG A 502 27.81 13.77 39.39
N VAL A 503 26.49 13.59 39.52
CA VAL A 503 25.53 14.71 39.66
C VAL A 503 25.87 15.51 40.92
N VAL A 504 25.99 14.84 42.07
CA VAL A 504 26.26 15.48 43.36
C VAL A 504 27.63 16.16 43.38
N SER A 505 28.66 15.48 42.87
CA SER A 505 30.02 16.02 42.76
C SER A 505 30.10 17.25 41.86
N ASN A 506 29.39 17.28 40.72
CA ASN A 506 29.35 18.47 39.84
C ASN A 506 28.68 19.67 40.53
N ILE A 507 27.58 19.44 41.27
CA ILE A 507 26.87 20.50 41.99
C ILE A 507 27.74 21.02 43.15
N LEU A 508 28.34 20.13 43.96
CA LEU A 508 29.21 20.51 45.08
C LEU A 508 30.50 21.20 44.64
N SER A 509 31.12 20.74 43.55
CA SER A 509 32.29 21.39 42.98
C SER A 509 31.98 22.83 42.55
N ASN A 510 30.82 23.06 41.93
CA ASN A 510 30.34 24.41 41.62
C ASN A 510 30.07 25.22 42.91
N ALA A 511 29.41 24.63 43.91
CA ALA A 511 29.13 25.31 45.18
C ALA A 511 30.42 25.77 45.88
N VAL A 512 31.45 24.92 46.00
CA VAL A 512 32.75 25.28 46.60
C VAL A 512 33.50 26.32 45.77
N LYS A 513 33.43 26.20 44.44
CA LYS A 513 34.10 27.14 43.53
C LYS A 513 33.53 28.56 43.63
N PHE A 514 32.20 28.70 43.61
CA PHE A 514 31.52 29.99 43.53
C PHE A 514 31.16 30.62 44.88
N THR A 515 31.38 29.92 45.98
CA THR A 515 31.22 30.47 47.34
C THR A 515 32.48 31.24 47.78
N PRO A 516 32.37 32.49 48.28
CA PRO A 516 33.50 33.27 48.76
C PRO A 516 34.10 32.72 50.06
N VAL A 517 35.26 33.25 50.47
CA VAL A 517 35.90 32.91 51.75
C VAL A 517 34.95 33.28 52.90
N ALA A 518 34.83 32.40 53.90
CA ALA A 518 33.87 32.54 55.02
C ALA A 518 32.38 32.41 54.64
N GLY A 519 32.07 31.90 53.45
CA GLY A 519 30.69 31.54 53.08
C GLY A 519 30.23 30.21 53.68
N GLU A 520 28.97 29.87 53.42
CA GLU A 520 28.30 28.64 53.85
C GLU A 520 27.77 27.83 52.66
N ILE A 521 27.88 26.50 52.76
CA ILE A 521 27.28 25.50 51.88
C ILE A 521 26.48 24.52 52.74
N ASN A 522 25.21 24.32 52.42
CA ASN A 522 24.32 23.40 53.12
C ASN A 522 23.81 22.33 52.14
N VAL A 523 23.99 21.06 52.51
CA VAL A 523 23.52 19.90 51.75
C VAL A 523 22.41 19.23 52.56
N GLU A 524 21.21 19.11 51.99
CA GLU A 524 20.07 18.49 52.65
C GLU A 524 19.42 17.46 51.73
N LEU A 525 19.17 16.25 52.26
CA LEU A 525 18.40 15.21 51.58
C LEU A 525 17.07 15.02 52.31
N VAL A 526 15.97 15.22 51.60
CA VAL A 526 14.61 15.02 52.12
C VAL A 526 13.92 13.91 51.31
N VAL A 527 13.33 12.94 51.99
CA VAL A 527 12.58 11.87 51.35
C VAL A 527 11.08 12.11 51.52
N ASP A 528 10.36 12.14 50.41
CA ASP A 528 8.89 12.12 50.40
C ASP A 528 8.44 10.66 50.20
N THR A 529 8.20 9.97 51.31
CA THR A 529 7.80 8.55 51.33
C THR A 529 6.48 8.26 50.59
N PRO A 530 5.43 9.11 50.66
CA PRO A 530 4.22 8.97 49.84
C PRO A 530 4.43 8.97 48.33
N GLN A 531 5.36 9.78 47.82
CA GLN A 531 5.60 9.94 46.37
C GLN A 531 6.74 9.06 45.85
N GLY A 532 7.49 8.40 46.74
CA GLY A 532 8.64 7.57 46.36
C GLY A 532 9.77 8.38 45.73
N THR A 533 9.93 9.65 46.13
CA THR A 533 10.92 10.58 45.57
C THR A 533 11.83 11.13 46.67
N ALA A 534 13.13 11.20 46.39
CA ALA A 534 14.10 11.91 47.21
C ALA A 534 14.47 13.25 46.56
N THR A 535 14.54 14.30 47.37
CA THR A 535 14.93 15.64 46.97
C THR A 535 16.24 16.01 47.65
N LEU A 536 17.30 16.14 46.85
CA LEU A 536 18.59 16.66 47.28
C LEU A 536 18.65 18.17 46.99
N SER A 537 18.92 18.97 48.03
CA SER A 537 19.13 20.40 47.90
C SER A 537 20.55 20.77 48.32
N VAL A 538 21.26 21.50 47.45
CA VAL A 538 22.58 22.08 47.73
C VAL A 538 22.44 23.60 47.68
N THR A 539 22.55 24.23 48.85
CA THR A 539 22.45 25.69 49.00
C THR A 539 23.82 26.28 49.24
N ASN A 540 24.20 27.33 48.51
CA ASN A 540 25.47 28.01 48.70
C ASN A 540 25.31 29.54 48.69
N THR A 541 26.12 30.23 49.50
CA THR A 541 26.11 31.70 49.69
C THR A 541 27.03 32.44 48.70
N GLY A 542 27.16 31.91 47.48
CA GLY A 542 28.02 32.45 46.42
C GLY A 542 27.45 33.69 45.73
N LYS A 543 28.16 34.19 44.71
CA LYS A 543 27.58 35.18 43.78
C LYS A 543 26.37 34.55 43.12
N GLY A 544 25.22 35.19 43.23
CA GLY A 544 23.97 34.69 42.67
C GLY A 544 24.01 34.65 41.14
N ILE A 545 23.10 33.87 40.55
CA ILE A 545 22.95 33.74 39.10
C ILE A 545 21.93 34.79 38.64
N ALA A 546 22.25 35.53 37.58
CA ALA A 546 21.33 36.52 37.01
C ALA A 546 20.07 35.85 36.47
N GLU A 547 18.92 36.52 36.58
CA GLU A 547 17.62 35.94 36.18
C GLU A 547 17.58 35.55 34.70
N GLY A 548 18.28 36.31 33.84
CA GLY A 548 18.44 35.99 32.42
C GLY A 548 19.30 34.75 32.13
N ASP A 549 20.16 34.33 33.07
CA ASP A 549 21.07 33.21 32.89
C ASP A 549 20.48 31.88 33.40
N LEU A 550 19.53 31.92 34.35
CA LEU A 550 18.91 30.74 34.98
C LEU A 550 18.34 29.71 33.99
N PRO A 551 17.64 30.09 32.90
CA PRO A 551 17.15 29.12 31.92
C PRO A 551 18.26 28.41 31.15
N HIS A 552 19.43 29.04 31.04
CA HIS A 552 20.51 28.62 30.15
C HIS A 552 21.66 27.90 30.87
N ILE A 553 21.73 27.88 32.22
CA ILE A 553 22.85 27.25 32.94
C ILE A 553 22.96 25.73 32.76
N PHE A 554 21.88 25.08 32.32
CA PHE A 554 21.87 23.65 31.96
C PHE A 554 22.10 23.43 30.45
N GLU A 555 22.24 24.50 29.66
CA GLU A 555 22.65 24.42 28.27
C GLU A 555 24.16 24.21 28.14
N ARG A 556 24.56 23.66 26.99
CA ARG A 556 25.94 23.25 26.73
C ARG A 556 26.82 24.45 26.43
N PHE A 557 28.04 24.43 26.94
CA PHE A 557 29.05 25.48 26.72
C PHE A 557 28.61 26.87 27.20
N TYR A 558 27.46 26.95 27.87
CA TYR A 558 26.94 28.19 28.39
C TYR A 558 27.70 28.56 29.66
N GLN A 559 28.18 29.81 29.72
CA GLN A 559 28.86 30.40 30.86
C GLN A 559 28.41 31.85 31.02
N PRO A 560 27.97 32.27 32.22
CA PRO A 560 27.71 33.67 32.51
C PRO A 560 28.97 34.53 32.26
N GLN A 561 28.81 35.72 31.67
CA GLN A 561 29.93 36.64 31.39
C GLN A 561 30.73 36.92 32.68
N HIS A 562 32.06 36.78 32.62
CA HIS A 562 33.03 36.88 33.74
C HIS A 562 33.13 35.70 34.73
N SER A 563 32.70 34.50 34.34
CA SER A 563 32.93 33.27 35.10
C SER A 563 34.29 32.64 34.77
N GLU A 564 35.31 32.78 35.62
CA GLU A 564 36.60 32.11 35.38
C GLU A 564 36.53 30.60 35.67
N GLY A 565 36.92 29.77 34.69
CA GLY A 565 37.43 28.40 34.91
C GLY A 565 36.43 27.23 34.89
N GLY A 566 35.43 27.21 34.00
CA GLY A 566 34.56 26.03 33.78
C GLY A 566 34.48 25.68 32.29
N THR A 567 33.80 24.58 31.93
CA THR A 567 33.57 24.21 30.52
C THR A 567 32.13 24.28 30.06
N GLY A 568 31.19 24.57 30.98
CA GLY A 568 29.77 24.65 30.65
C GLY A 568 29.14 23.30 30.28
N ILE A 569 29.78 22.17 30.62
CA ILE A 569 29.29 20.81 30.30
C ILE A 569 28.76 20.10 31.56
N GLY A 570 29.32 20.38 32.73
CA GLY A 570 29.03 19.63 33.97
C GLY A 570 27.56 19.66 34.40
N LEU A 571 26.90 20.82 34.35
CA LEU A 571 25.48 20.94 34.71
C LEU A 571 24.55 20.35 33.63
N ALA A 572 24.89 20.50 32.35
CA ALA A 572 24.17 19.85 31.25
C ALA A 572 24.20 18.32 31.37
N LEU A 573 25.36 17.75 31.76
CA LEU A 573 25.50 16.32 31.99
C LEU A 573 24.78 15.86 33.28
N ALA A 574 24.81 16.67 34.34
CA ALA A 574 24.04 16.40 35.55
C ALA A 574 22.53 16.35 35.24
N LYS A 575 22.03 17.29 34.43
CA LYS A 575 20.65 17.28 33.94
C LYS A 575 20.33 16.05 33.13
N ALA A 576 21.19 15.69 32.16
CA ALA A 576 21.04 14.45 31.41
C ALA A 576 20.96 13.20 32.31
N PHE A 577 21.82 13.10 33.33
CA PHE A 577 21.80 11.96 34.26
C PHE A 577 20.53 11.92 35.11
N VAL A 578 20.08 13.06 35.60
CA VAL A 578 18.83 13.16 36.37
C VAL A 578 17.62 12.84 35.50
N ASP A 579 17.56 13.38 34.27
CA ASP A 579 16.50 13.12 33.30
C ASP A 579 16.44 11.62 32.93
N MET A 580 17.59 10.95 32.74
CA MET A 580 17.63 9.49 32.50
C MET A 580 17.08 8.68 33.67
N HIS A 581 17.25 9.16 34.91
CA HIS A 581 16.65 8.54 36.11
C HIS A 581 15.17 8.88 36.27
N GLY A 582 14.52 9.55 35.31
CA GLY A 582 13.14 10.01 35.43
C GLY A 582 12.94 11.10 36.49
N GLY A 583 14.04 11.76 36.89
CA GLY A 583 14.06 12.83 37.86
C GLY A 583 14.00 14.23 37.24
N HIS A 584 14.16 15.25 38.07
CA HIS A 584 14.26 16.64 37.61
C HIS A 584 15.32 17.41 38.39
N ILE A 585 16.15 18.21 37.68
CA ILE A 585 17.10 19.15 38.31
C ILE A 585 16.69 20.58 38.02
N GLY A 586 16.69 21.42 39.06
CA GLY A 586 16.38 22.83 38.98
C GLY A 586 17.39 23.69 39.74
N VAL A 587 17.33 25.00 39.49
CA VAL A 587 18.10 26.01 40.21
C VAL A 587 17.19 27.16 40.61
N SER A 588 17.44 27.74 41.78
CA SER A 588 16.84 28.99 42.22
C SER A 588 17.94 29.91 42.76
N SER A 589 18.01 31.13 42.25
CA SER A 589 19.01 32.12 42.69
C SER A 589 18.49 33.54 42.46
N LYS A 590 19.00 34.49 43.27
CA LYS A 590 18.82 35.93 43.08
C LYS A 590 20.21 36.54 42.92
N ALA A 591 20.37 37.62 42.14
CA ALA A 591 21.68 38.23 41.83
C ALA A 591 22.57 38.47 43.07
N GLU A 592 21.98 38.86 44.21
CA GLU A 592 22.65 38.97 45.51
C GLU A 592 21.97 38.12 46.60
N GLY A 593 21.88 36.81 46.41
CA GLY A 593 21.32 35.87 47.38
C GLY A 593 21.85 34.43 47.21
N PRO A 594 21.48 33.50 48.11
CA PRO A 594 21.95 32.13 48.01
C PRO A 594 21.46 31.46 46.71
N THR A 595 22.30 30.62 46.14
CA THR A 595 21.93 29.73 45.03
C THR A 595 21.55 28.37 45.61
N VAL A 596 20.39 27.85 45.19
CA VAL A 596 19.89 26.54 45.58
C VAL A 596 19.78 25.68 44.34
N PHE A 597 20.53 24.60 44.29
CA PHE A 597 20.34 23.53 43.31
C PHE A 597 19.47 22.44 43.93
N THR A 598 18.41 22.05 43.23
CA THR A 598 17.47 21.03 43.71
C THR A 598 17.41 19.88 42.70
N VAL A 599 17.63 18.65 43.18
CA VAL A 599 17.58 17.42 42.39
C VAL A 599 16.49 16.52 42.95
N HIS A 600 15.49 16.21 42.15
CA HIS A 600 14.44 15.24 42.44
C HIS A 600 14.78 13.91 41.78
N LEU A 601 14.88 12.84 42.56
CA LEU A 601 15.15 11.48 42.09
C LEU A 601 14.03 10.53 42.54
N PRO A 602 13.42 9.75 41.62
CA PRO A 602 12.54 8.66 42.02
C PRO A 602 13.36 7.51 42.64
N LEU A 603 12.89 6.98 43.76
CA LEU A 603 13.59 5.95 44.54
C LEU A 603 13.43 4.54 43.96
N ASN A 604 12.36 4.31 43.17
CA ASN A 604 12.04 3.01 42.57
C ASN A 604 11.79 3.13 41.06
N LEU A 605 12.85 3.06 40.26
CA LEU A 605 12.74 2.89 38.81
C LEU A 605 12.35 1.44 38.48
N GLN A 606 11.15 1.23 37.94
CA GLN A 606 10.80 -0.07 37.34
C GLN A 606 11.55 -0.21 36.02
N ALA A 607 12.31 -1.31 35.88
CA ALA A 607 12.97 -1.62 34.62
C ALA A 607 11.90 -2.01 33.59
N GLU A 608 11.76 -1.23 32.52
CA GLU A 608 11.12 -1.73 31.30
C GLU A 608 11.95 -2.90 30.77
N THR A 609 11.24 -3.97 30.46
CA THR A 609 11.73 -5.32 30.25
C THR A 609 12.66 -5.42 29.04
N ALA A 610 13.92 -5.78 29.28
CA ALA A 610 14.74 -6.51 28.32
C ALA A 610 15.28 -7.77 29.01
N THR A 611 14.66 -8.89 28.69
CA THR A 611 15.04 -10.23 29.13
C THR A 611 16.41 -10.59 28.59
N SER A 612 17.38 -10.93 29.45
CA SER A 612 18.15 -12.16 29.30
C SER A 612 18.94 -12.48 30.56
N ALA A 613 19.12 -13.78 30.74
CA ALA A 613 19.62 -14.51 31.90
C ALA A 613 20.97 -14.01 32.46
N ALA A 614 21.07 -14.05 33.79
CA ALA A 614 22.34 -14.12 34.49
C ALA A 614 22.31 -15.29 35.47
N GLU A 615 23.09 -16.32 35.12
CA GLU A 615 23.57 -17.35 36.03
C GLU A 615 24.53 -16.75 37.07
N GLN A 616 24.62 -17.47 38.18
CA GLN A 616 25.28 -17.08 39.42
C GLN A 616 26.81 -17.22 39.40
N SER A 617 27.41 -16.53 40.39
CA SER A 617 28.62 -16.89 41.16
C SER A 617 29.93 -16.16 40.77
N PRO A 618 30.95 -16.13 41.64
CA PRO A 618 30.96 -15.49 42.96
C PRO A 618 32.24 -14.65 43.22
N ILE A 619 32.27 -14.02 44.40
CA ILE A 619 33.29 -13.17 45.03
C ILE A 619 34.69 -13.82 45.10
N ALA A 620 35.75 -13.04 44.85
CA ALA A 620 37.04 -13.12 45.57
C ALA A 620 37.90 -11.84 45.35
N GLU A 621 38.17 -11.09 46.42
CA GLU A 621 39.36 -10.22 46.52
C GLU A 621 40.62 -11.09 46.74
N PRO A 622 41.84 -10.62 46.43
CA PRO A 622 42.62 -9.94 47.48
C PRO A 622 43.63 -8.85 47.01
N GLN A 623 43.65 -7.76 47.80
CA GLN A 623 44.80 -7.11 48.49
C GLN A 623 46.04 -6.58 47.75
N ALA A 624 46.39 -5.35 48.13
CA ALA A 624 47.58 -4.56 47.83
C ALA A 624 48.84 -5.04 48.56
N PHE A 625 50.04 -4.83 47.99
CA PHE A 625 51.29 -4.56 48.74
C PHE A 625 52.40 -3.90 47.89
N ILE A 626 52.72 -2.65 48.27
CA ILE A 626 54.02 -1.94 48.43
C ILE A 626 55.26 -2.44 47.64
N VAL A 627 55.89 -1.52 46.89
CA VAL A 627 57.25 -1.63 46.32
C VAL A 627 58.23 -0.71 47.08
N PRO A 628 59.45 -1.16 47.46
CA PRO A 628 60.57 -0.27 47.77
C PRO A 628 61.45 -0.03 46.52
N ALA A 629 61.84 1.22 46.36
CA ALA A 629 62.65 1.77 45.27
C ALA A 629 64.16 1.57 45.43
N THR A 630 64.91 1.55 44.32
CA THR A 630 66.30 2.10 44.18
C THR A 630 66.68 2.18 42.69
N GLN A 631 66.80 3.38 42.10
CA GLN A 631 68.04 4.14 41.73
C GLN A 631 69.01 3.39 40.79
N ALA A 632 69.64 3.95 39.74
CA ALA A 632 69.58 5.19 38.96
C ALA A 632 70.62 5.05 37.81
N THR A 633 70.68 6.05 36.90
CA THR A 633 71.77 6.47 35.95
C THR A 633 71.59 6.09 34.46
N THR A 634 71.07 7.00 33.60
CA THR A 634 71.72 8.04 32.72
C THR A 634 72.58 7.46 31.57
N LYS A 635 72.54 7.82 30.27
CA LYS A 635 72.22 9.01 29.44
C LYS A 635 72.09 8.54 27.96
N ALA A 636 71.11 8.99 27.17
CA ALA A 636 71.13 10.07 26.15
C ALA A 636 72.10 9.90 24.94
N ASP A 637 71.58 9.59 23.75
CA ASP A 637 71.44 10.48 22.56
C ASP A 637 71.10 9.70 21.27
N ALA A 638 70.20 10.25 20.43
CA ALA A 638 69.76 9.75 19.13
C ALA A 638 70.85 9.87 18.04
N PRO A 639 70.88 9.08 16.93
CA PRO A 639 70.04 9.41 15.75
C PRO A 639 69.73 8.25 14.74
N GLN A 640 68.77 8.50 13.84
CA GLN A 640 68.68 8.04 12.44
C GLN A 640 68.66 6.53 12.06
N LEU A 641 67.54 6.15 11.41
CA LEU A 641 67.35 5.07 10.42
C LEU A 641 68.61 4.23 10.08
N GLN A 642 68.84 3.20 10.89
CA GLN A 642 69.67 2.06 10.52
C GLN A 642 68.96 0.77 10.92
N THR A 643 68.92 -0.16 9.98
CA THR A 643 68.86 -1.60 10.24
C THR A 643 69.92 -1.95 11.29
N ILE A 644 69.50 -2.26 12.52
CA ILE A 644 70.39 -2.76 13.58
C ILE A 644 69.87 -4.14 14.02
N PHE A 645 70.47 -5.18 13.45
CA PHE A 645 70.85 -6.32 14.27
C PHE A 645 72.09 -5.87 15.05
N GLU A 646 72.02 -5.84 16.39
CA GLU A 646 73.06 -6.37 17.30
C GLU A 646 72.77 -6.09 18.80
N GLU A 647 72.96 -7.18 19.57
CA GLU A 647 73.55 -7.30 20.91
C GLU A 647 72.95 -6.57 22.12
N ASN A 648 71.88 -7.15 22.66
CA ASN A 648 71.80 -7.47 24.10
C ASN A 648 71.31 -8.92 24.20
N ASN A 649 72.22 -9.88 23.99
CA ASN A 649 71.92 -11.30 24.05
C ASN A 649 71.96 -11.78 25.51
N ASP A 650 70.91 -11.47 26.27
CA ASP A 650 70.41 -12.49 27.20
C ASP A 650 69.37 -13.33 26.42
N PRO A 651 69.71 -14.54 25.96
CA PRO A 651 68.77 -15.41 25.23
C PRO A 651 67.53 -15.83 26.04
N ASN A 652 67.42 -15.41 27.31
CA ASN A 652 66.26 -15.65 28.19
C ASN A 652 65.31 -14.46 28.40
N GLN A 653 65.54 -13.26 27.84
CA GLN A 653 64.61 -12.13 28.01
C GLN A 653 63.37 -12.25 27.09
N PRO A 654 62.13 -12.10 27.62
CA PRO A 654 60.91 -12.14 26.82
C PRO A 654 60.86 -11.04 25.76
N THR A 655 60.33 -11.35 24.58
CA THR A 655 60.18 -10.39 23.47
C THR A 655 58.75 -9.84 23.39
N ILE A 656 58.60 -8.52 23.36
CA ILE A 656 57.31 -7.83 23.22
C ILE A 656 57.25 -7.12 21.87
N LEU A 657 56.18 -7.30 21.12
CA LEU A 657 55.87 -6.51 19.93
C LEU A 657 54.85 -5.42 20.27
N PHE A 658 55.25 -4.17 20.18
CA PHE A 658 54.39 -3.01 20.40
C PHE A 658 54.00 -2.38 19.06
N THR A 659 52.72 -2.12 18.83
CA THR A 659 52.21 -1.59 17.56
C THR A 659 51.33 -0.37 17.81
N ASP A 660 51.69 0.73 17.17
CA ASP A 660 50.95 2.00 17.18
C ASP A 660 51.27 2.76 15.89
N ASP A 661 50.32 3.51 15.35
CA ASP A 661 50.53 4.28 14.12
C ASP A 661 51.32 5.58 14.35
N ASN A 662 51.46 5.98 15.61
CA ASN A 662 52.28 7.10 16.02
C ASN A 662 53.68 6.63 16.49
N ASP A 663 54.72 7.10 15.79
CA ASP A 663 56.13 6.74 16.07
C ASP A 663 56.59 7.21 17.45
N ASP A 664 56.12 8.37 17.92
CA ASP A 664 56.44 8.88 19.26
C ASP A 664 55.85 7.98 20.36
N VAL A 665 54.66 7.41 20.14
CA VAL A 665 54.04 6.46 21.07
C VAL A 665 54.81 5.14 21.07
N CYS A 666 55.22 4.66 19.90
CA CYS A 666 56.10 3.49 19.78
C CYS A 666 57.43 3.71 20.51
N GLN A 667 58.06 4.87 20.34
CA GLN A 667 59.33 5.21 20.99
C GLN A 667 59.19 5.36 22.51
N MET A 668 58.11 5.99 22.96
CA MET A 668 57.78 6.09 24.39
C MET A 668 57.56 4.71 25.02
N ALA A 669 56.76 3.85 24.39
CA ALA A 669 56.51 2.50 24.87
C ALA A 669 57.77 1.65 24.86
N ARG A 670 58.61 1.79 23.83
CA ARG A 670 59.93 1.16 23.75
C ARG A 670 60.82 1.58 24.91
N THR A 671 60.93 2.88 25.18
CA THR A 671 61.69 3.42 26.33
C THR A 671 61.18 2.88 27.66
N LEU A 672 59.86 2.75 27.81
CA LEU A 672 59.23 2.20 29.01
C LEU A 672 59.53 0.70 29.21
N LEU A 673 59.52 -0.08 28.14
CA LEU A 673 59.56 -1.56 28.20
C LEU A 673 60.95 -2.16 28.02
N GLU A 674 61.88 -1.47 27.35
CA GLU A 674 63.24 -1.96 27.07
C GLU A 674 64.08 -2.21 28.33
N THR A 675 63.69 -1.62 29.47
CA THR A 675 64.31 -1.89 30.77
C THR A 675 64.12 -3.32 31.26
N HIS A 676 63.07 -4.02 30.81
CA HIS A 676 62.71 -5.36 31.29
C HIS A 676 62.56 -6.41 30.18
N TYR A 677 62.38 -5.98 28.94
CA TYR A 677 62.00 -6.84 27.81
C TYR A 677 62.73 -6.46 26.54
N ARG A 678 62.87 -7.41 25.61
CA ARG A 678 63.26 -7.09 24.23
C ARG A 678 62.05 -6.52 23.49
N VAL A 679 62.11 -5.29 23.00
CA VAL A 679 60.97 -4.62 22.36
C VAL A 679 61.15 -4.53 20.85
N LEU A 680 60.14 -4.99 20.11
CA LEU A 680 59.98 -4.76 18.68
C LEU A 680 58.85 -3.74 18.49
N THR A 681 59.01 -2.79 17.58
CA THR A 681 57.99 -1.78 17.27
C THR A 681 57.53 -1.90 15.82
N ALA A 682 56.22 -1.73 15.59
CA ALA A 682 55.63 -1.75 14.25
C ALA A 682 54.65 -0.58 14.06
N PRO A 683 54.64 0.09 12.89
CA PRO A 683 53.80 1.27 12.64
C PRO A 683 52.36 0.95 12.24
N ASN A 684 52.01 -0.33 12.04
CA ASN A 684 50.65 -0.76 11.70
C ASN A 684 50.47 -2.27 11.87
N GLY A 685 49.23 -2.75 11.81
CA GLY A 685 48.90 -4.16 11.97
C GLY A 685 49.48 -5.09 10.91
N VAL A 686 49.69 -4.63 9.66
CA VAL A 686 50.26 -5.48 8.59
C VAL A 686 51.71 -5.80 8.89
N VAL A 687 52.50 -4.77 9.22
CA VAL A 687 53.91 -4.92 9.60
C VAL A 687 54.01 -5.71 10.90
N ALA A 688 53.13 -5.46 11.88
CA ALA A 688 53.08 -6.20 13.12
C ALA A 688 52.79 -7.70 12.91
N LEU A 689 51.84 -8.04 12.04
CA LEU A 689 51.52 -9.43 11.71
C LEU A 689 52.72 -10.14 11.08
N GLN A 690 53.37 -9.51 10.09
CA GLN A 690 54.58 -10.05 9.46
C GLN A 690 55.72 -10.23 10.48
N MET A 691 55.93 -9.25 11.35
CA MET A 691 56.92 -9.33 12.42
C MET A 691 56.56 -10.41 13.44
N ALA A 692 55.29 -10.60 13.77
CA ALA A 692 54.84 -11.63 14.70
C ALA A 692 55.02 -13.04 14.13
N GLU A 693 54.74 -13.24 12.83
CA GLU A 693 54.97 -14.52 12.14
C GLU A 693 56.46 -14.85 11.99
N LEU A 694 57.29 -13.82 11.76
CA LEU A 694 58.72 -13.98 11.59
C LEU A 694 59.46 -14.13 12.92
N ASN A 695 59.08 -13.36 13.96
CA ASN A 695 59.80 -13.28 15.23
C ASN A 695 59.20 -14.15 16.34
N ILE A 696 57.88 -14.38 16.32
CA ILE A 696 57.10 -15.09 17.35
C ILE A 696 57.36 -14.47 18.73
N PRO A 697 56.90 -13.23 18.96
CA PRO A 697 57.07 -12.55 20.25
C PRO A 697 56.32 -13.27 21.38
N ASP A 698 56.77 -13.05 22.62
CA ASP A 698 56.12 -13.56 23.83
C ASP A 698 54.88 -12.74 24.24
N LEU A 699 54.67 -11.54 23.69
CA LEU A 699 53.44 -10.76 23.87
C LEU A 699 53.31 -9.70 22.77
N VAL A 700 52.08 -9.40 22.35
CA VAL A 700 51.76 -8.28 21.45
C VAL A 700 50.95 -7.23 22.21
N VAL A 701 51.38 -5.97 22.13
CA VAL A 701 50.59 -4.81 22.54
C VAL A 701 50.24 -4.04 21.27
N SER A 702 48.96 -3.79 21.01
CA SER A 702 48.53 -3.14 19.77
C SER A 702 47.50 -2.06 20.05
N ASP A 703 47.65 -0.90 19.42
CA ASP A 703 46.53 0.03 19.28
C ASP A 703 45.41 -0.59 18.43
N VAL A 704 44.17 -0.24 18.73
CA VAL A 704 42.99 -0.67 17.98
C VAL A 704 42.85 0.11 16.69
N MET A 705 43.08 1.43 16.71
CA MET A 705 42.83 2.31 15.58
C MET A 705 44.14 2.60 14.83
N MET A 706 44.49 1.76 13.86
CA MET A 706 45.70 1.92 13.04
C MET A 706 45.36 1.80 11.55
N PRO A 707 46.11 2.46 10.65
CA PRO A 707 45.91 2.36 9.21
C PRO A 707 46.31 0.96 8.69
N GLN A 708 45.83 0.63 7.49
CA GLN A 708 46.04 -0.65 6.79
C GLN A 708 45.40 -1.87 7.45
N MET A 709 45.74 -2.17 8.70
CA MET A 709 45.16 -3.24 9.51
C MET A 709 44.99 -2.75 10.93
N ASN A 710 43.75 -2.76 11.41
CA ASN A 710 43.40 -2.32 12.75
C ASN A 710 43.76 -3.39 13.80
N GLY A 711 43.83 -3.02 15.08
CA GLY A 711 44.27 -3.93 16.14
C GLY A 711 43.35 -5.13 16.40
N LEU A 712 42.04 -4.99 16.15
CA LEU A 712 41.09 -6.09 16.27
C LEU A 712 41.31 -7.14 15.17
N GLU A 713 41.50 -6.69 13.93
CA GLU A 713 41.85 -7.55 12.81
C GLU A 713 43.21 -8.23 13.02
N LEU A 714 44.21 -7.48 13.48
CA LEU A 714 45.51 -8.04 13.85
C LEU A 714 45.35 -9.13 14.92
N CYS A 715 44.61 -8.86 16.00
CA CYS A 715 44.35 -9.83 17.06
C CYS A 715 43.71 -11.10 16.49
N SER A 716 42.64 -10.95 15.71
CA SER A 716 41.93 -12.07 15.11
C SER A 716 42.84 -12.91 14.20
N ARG A 717 43.65 -12.26 13.34
CA ARG A 717 44.61 -12.93 12.45
C ARG A 717 45.68 -13.69 13.23
N LEU A 718 46.22 -13.08 14.29
CA LEU A 718 47.18 -13.72 15.17
C LEU A 718 46.60 -14.96 15.83
N LYS A 719 45.34 -14.90 16.29
CA LYS A 719 44.64 -16.02 16.94
C LYS A 719 44.22 -17.13 15.97
N GLN A 720 43.92 -16.80 14.72
CA GLN A 720 43.55 -17.77 13.68
C GLN A 720 44.76 -18.51 13.08
N SER A 721 45.94 -17.87 13.04
CA SER A 721 47.14 -18.51 12.49
C SER A 721 47.77 -19.48 13.49
N THR A 722 47.95 -20.73 13.06
CA THR A 722 48.64 -21.75 13.86
C THR A 722 50.00 -21.26 14.34
N ALA A 723 50.77 -20.51 13.55
CA ALA A 723 52.09 -20.07 13.99
C ALA A 723 52.07 -19.12 15.19
N THR A 724 51.00 -18.32 15.35
CA THR A 724 50.95 -17.17 16.27
C THR A 724 49.82 -17.25 17.32
N SER A 725 48.91 -18.22 17.21
CA SER A 725 47.69 -18.34 18.03
C SER A 725 47.89 -18.23 19.52
N HIS A 726 48.99 -18.81 20.00
CA HIS A 726 49.37 -18.83 21.40
C HIS A 726 49.69 -17.45 21.98
N ILE A 727 50.12 -16.47 21.16
CA ILE A 727 50.66 -15.17 21.60
C ILE A 727 49.57 -14.31 22.27
N PRO A 728 49.79 -13.78 23.49
CA PRO A 728 48.81 -12.99 24.19
C PRO A 728 48.80 -11.60 23.58
N VAL A 729 47.61 -11.05 23.44
CA VAL A 729 47.41 -9.73 22.83
C VAL A 729 46.78 -8.79 23.86
N ILE A 730 47.45 -7.67 24.11
CA ILE A 730 46.91 -6.53 24.85
C ILE A 730 46.46 -5.48 23.83
N LEU A 731 45.18 -5.12 23.85
CA LEU A 731 44.66 -4.03 23.02
C LEU A 731 44.69 -2.69 23.77
N LEU A 732 45.27 -1.67 23.15
CA LEU A 732 45.22 -0.27 23.57
C LEU A 732 44.13 0.45 22.78
N THR A 733 43.33 1.30 23.41
CA THR A 733 42.34 2.07 22.65
C THR A 733 41.85 3.33 23.35
N ALA A 734 41.51 4.32 22.53
CA ALA A 734 40.86 5.56 22.92
C ALA A 734 39.35 5.40 23.19
N ARG A 735 38.76 4.21 23.09
CA ARG A 735 37.32 4.03 23.30
C ARG A 735 37.04 3.46 24.69
N THR A 736 35.98 3.93 25.34
CA THR A 736 35.65 3.59 26.74
C THR A 736 34.33 2.85 26.89
N LEU A 737 33.74 2.39 25.78
CA LEU A 737 32.46 1.67 25.78
C LEU A 737 32.67 0.19 26.12
N ASP A 738 31.84 -0.36 27.01
CA ASP A 738 31.92 -1.77 27.39
C ASP A 738 31.64 -2.72 26.22
N GLU A 739 30.76 -2.34 25.28
CA GLU A 739 30.50 -3.07 24.02
C GLU A 739 31.79 -3.32 23.21
N GLN A 740 32.74 -2.39 23.25
CA GLN A 740 33.99 -2.49 22.49
C GLN A 740 35.09 -3.23 23.26
N ARG A 741 34.97 -3.31 24.58
CA ARG A 741 35.77 -4.23 25.40
C ARG A 741 35.32 -5.66 25.12
N ILE A 742 34.01 -5.87 25.04
CA ILE A 742 33.39 -7.15 24.65
C ILE A 742 33.90 -7.55 23.25
N GLU A 743 33.79 -6.66 22.26
CA GLU A 743 34.31 -6.90 20.89
C GLU A 743 35.80 -7.29 20.91
N GLY A 744 36.64 -6.59 21.69
CA GLY A 744 38.06 -6.93 21.85
C GLY A 744 38.30 -8.34 22.40
N TYR A 745 37.53 -8.76 23.41
CA TYR A 745 37.61 -10.11 23.98
C TYR A 745 37.04 -11.18 23.04
N GLU A 746 35.97 -10.89 22.31
CA GLU A 746 35.38 -11.78 21.29
C GLU A 746 36.38 -12.06 20.15
N HIS A 747 37.21 -11.06 19.79
CA HIS A 747 38.31 -11.23 18.85
C HIS A 747 39.55 -11.94 19.43
N GLY A 748 39.50 -12.33 20.70
CA GLY A 748 40.51 -13.16 21.37
C GLY A 748 41.60 -12.39 22.11
N ALA A 749 41.44 -11.09 22.38
CA ALA A 749 42.42 -10.36 23.18
C ALA A 749 42.50 -10.89 24.62
N ASP A 750 43.69 -10.92 25.20
CA ASP A 750 43.94 -11.42 26.56
C ASP A 750 43.81 -10.31 27.61
N ALA A 751 44.01 -9.06 27.20
CA ALA A 751 43.76 -7.90 28.05
C ALA A 751 43.43 -6.64 27.22
N TYR A 752 42.84 -5.66 27.90
CA TYR A 752 42.43 -4.39 27.31
C TYR A 752 42.86 -3.22 28.20
N ILE A 753 43.42 -2.17 27.62
CA ILE A 753 43.87 -0.97 28.33
C ILE A 753 43.42 0.29 27.57
N THR A 754 42.86 1.27 28.29
CA THR A 754 42.41 2.54 27.71
C THR A 754 43.57 3.53 27.55
N LYS A 755 43.53 4.33 26.49
CA LYS A 755 44.44 5.48 26.28
C LYS A 755 43.82 6.77 26.87
N PRO A 756 44.59 7.59 27.59
CA PRO A 756 46.00 7.41 27.95
C PRO A 756 46.20 6.27 28.96
N PHE A 757 47.25 5.48 28.74
CA PHE A 757 47.51 4.30 29.56
C PHE A 757 48.51 4.62 30.67
N SER A 758 48.26 4.07 31.86
CA SER A 758 49.19 4.15 32.98
C SER A 758 50.36 3.19 32.75
N ALA A 759 51.58 3.71 32.78
CA ALA A 759 52.81 2.92 32.61
C ALA A 759 52.92 1.75 33.62
N PRO A 760 52.70 1.97 34.94
CA PRO A 760 52.66 0.88 35.92
C PRO A 760 51.61 -0.20 35.61
N LEU A 761 50.43 0.20 35.13
CA LEU A 761 49.35 -0.74 34.80
C LEU A 761 49.72 -1.61 33.59
N LEU A 762 50.29 -1.00 32.54
CA LEU A 762 50.74 -1.72 31.34
C LEU A 762 51.81 -2.75 31.71
N LEU A 763 52.81 -2.37 32.50
CA LEU A 763 53.87 -3.27 32.97
C LEU A 763 53.31 -4.44 33.79
N ALA A 764 52.43 -4.17 34.75
CA ALA A 764 51.81 -5.21 35.57
C ALA A 764 50.99 -6.22 34.74
N ARG A 765 50.27 -5.75 33.70
CA ARG A 765 49.51 -6.61 32.79
C ARG A 765 50.42 -7.49 31.94
N ILE A 766 51.47 -6.91 31.38
CA ILE A 766 52.49 -7.64 30.61
C ILE A 766 53.12 -8.73 31.48
N GLN A 767 53.57 -8.38 32.69
CA GLN A 767 54.21 -9.31 33.61
C GLN A 767 53.29 -10.49 33.97
N ASN A 768 52.02 -10.23 34.29
CA ASN A 768 51.05 -11.27 34.61
C ASN A 768 50.83 -12.23 33.44
N LEU A 769 50.62 -11.70 32.22
CA LEU A 769 50.39 -12.54 31.04
C LEU A 769 51.62 -13.40 30.70
N LEU A 770 52.82 -12.84 30.81
CA LEU A 770 54.06 -13.59 30.60
C LEU A 770 54.27 -14.67 31.68
N GLN A 771 53.95 -14.38 32.95
CA GLN A 771 54.04 -15.32 34.05
C GLN A 771 53.05 -16.48 33.89
N SER A 772 51.78 -16.20 33.56
CA SER A 772 50.77 -17.22 33.27
C SER A 772 51.22 -18.14 32.13
N ARG A 773 51.85 -17.59 31.09
CA ARG A 773 52.40 -18.38 29.98
C ARG A 773 53.60 -19.23 30.39
N LYS A 774 54.48 -18.72 31.26
CA LYS A 774 55.60 -19.50 31.81
C LYS A 774 55.09 -20.71 32.60
N GLN A 775 54.01 -20.56 33.38
CA GLN A 775 53.37 -21.66 34.11
C GLN A 775 52.75 -22.69 33.14
N LEU A 776 52.03 -22.23 32.11
CA LEU A 776 51.50 -23.11 31.05
C LEU A 776 52.60 -23.94 30.36
N LYS A 777 53.77 -23.33 30.07
CA LYS A 777 54.92 -24.05 29.50
C LYS A 777 55.42 -25.19 30.41
N GLN A 778 55.40 -25.00 31.73
CA GLN A 778 55.81 -26.04 32.69
C GLN A 778 54.81 -27.21 32.73
N VAL A 779 53.51 -26.91 32.62
CA VAL A 779 52.44 -27.92 32.57
C VAL A 779 52.55 -28.79 31.30
N PHE A 780 52.83 -28.20 30.14
CA PHE A 780 52.96 -28.94 28.87
C PHE A 780 54.34 -29.60 28.64
N GLY A 781 55.37 -29.17 29.38
CA GLY A 781 56.74 -29.71 29.30
C GLY A 781 56.97 -31.02 30.06
N GLY A 782 56.04 -31.44 30.93
CA GLY A 782 56.09 -32.73 31.61
C GLY A 782 55.79 -33.89 30.66
N ALA A 783 56.78 -34.78 30.48
CA ALA A 783 56.56 -36.03 29.76
C ALA A 783 55.75 -37.00 30.64
N ASP A 784 54.53 -37.32 30.18
CA ASP A 784 53.74 -38.53 30.46
C ASP A 784 52.49 -38.46 31.38
N GLU A 785 52.09 -37.33 31.96
CA GLU A 785 50.75 -37.24 32.62
C GLU A 785 50.07 -35.88 32.41
N LEU A 786 49.05 -35.84 31.54
CA LEU A 786 47.95 -34.85 31.50
C LEU A 786 46.93 -35.32 30.47
N ALA A 787 46.25 -36.41 30.80
CA ALA A 787 45.04 -36.85 30.12
C ALA A 787 43.90 -36.79 31.14
N LYS A 788 43.38 -35.58 31.39
CA LYS A 788 42.04 -35.30 31.94
C LYS A 788 41.92 -33.79 32.16
N GLU A 789 41.33 -33.11 31.19
CA GLU A 789 40.48 -31.90 31.35
C GLU A 789 39.97 -31.45 29.97
N GLU A 790 38.64 -31.49 29.80
CA GLU A 790 37.89 -31.14 28.60
C GLU A 790 37.79 -29.63 28.42
N ILE A 791 38.80 -29.00 27.80
CA ILE A 791 38.64 -27.73 27.06
C ILE A 791 39.65 -27.74 25.91
N SER A 792 39.17 -27.63 24.66
CA SER A 792 40.01 -27.49 23.45
C SER A 792 40.50 -26.06 23.32
N THR A 793 41.82 -25.89 23.26
CA THR A 793 42.46 -24.71 22.71
C THR A 793 43.23 -25.12 21.45
N PRO A 794 43.32 -24.26 20.41
CA PRO A 794 44.06 -24.54 19.17
C PRO A 794 45.50 -25.04 19.42
N ASP A 795 46.11 -24.59 20.53
CA ASP A 795 47.45 -25.04 20.93
C ASP A 795 47.48 -26.44 21.55
N LYS A 796 46.45 -26.87 22.29
CA LYS A 796 46.32 -28.26 22.76
C LYS A 796 46.14 -29.21 21.56
N GLU A 797 45.32 -28.85 20.59
CA GLU A 797 45.15 -29.62 19.36
C GLU A 797 46.44 -29.69 18.56
N PHE A 798 47.19 -28.58 18.45
CA PHE A 798 48.50 -28.56 17.81
C PHE A 798 49.52 -29.46 18.52
N VAL A 799 49.64 -29.39 19.85
CA VAL A 799 50.54 -30.26 20.63
C VAL A 799 50.12 -31.73 20.52
N SER A 800 48.81 -32.02 20.55
CA SER A 800 48.28 -33.37 20.34
C SER A 800 48.57 -33.90 18.94
N LYS A 801 48.39 -33.07 17.90
CA LYS A 801 48.69 -33.40 16.50
C LYS A 801 50.17 -33.67 16.30
N ILE A 802 51.07 -32.85 16.87
CA ILE A 802 52.51 -33.11 16.86
C ILE A 802 52.83 -34.43 17.57
N ARG A 803 52.30 -34.66 18.78
CA ARG A 803 52.54 -35.91 19.51
C ARG A 803 52.05 -37.12 18.73
N SER A 804 50.87 -37.04 18.12
CA SER A 804 50.29 -38.09 17.27
C SER A 804 51.15 -38.36 16.03
N GLU A 805 51.60 -37.31 15.34
CA GLU A 805 52.45 -37.45 14.15
C GLU A 805 53.82 -38.08 14.48
N ILE A 806 54.41 -37.68 15.60
CA ILE A 806 55.64 -38.28 16.11
C ILE A 806 55.41 -39.76 16.49
N HIS A 807 54.27 -40.10 17.12
CA HIS A 807 53.94 -41.48 17.47
C HIS A 807 53.68 -42.35 16.23
N ARG A 808 52.98 -41.83 15.22
CA ARG A 808 52.68 -42.52 13.96
C ARG A 808 53.95 -42.87 13.18
N ASN A 809 54.94 -41.98 13.22
CA ASN A 809 56.22 -42.15 12.52
C ASN A 809 57.36 -42.57 13.45
N ILE A 810 57.06 -43.14 14.62
CA ILE A 810 58.07 -43.38 15.65
C ILE A 810 59.16 -44.35 15.17
N SER A 811 58.82 -45.32 14.34
CA SER A 811 59.72 -46.32 13.75
C SER A 811 60.45 -45.85 12.48
N ASN A 812 60.12 -44.67 11.95
CA ASN A 812 60.71 -44.16 10.71
C ASN A 812 62.01 -43.40 11.00
N ASN A 813 63.14 -43.93 10.52
CA ASN A 813 64.47 -43.34 10.72
C ASN A 813 64.66 -41.98 10.02
N ASP A 814 63.98 -41.75 8.89
CA ASP A 814 64.11 -40.52 8.10
C ASP A 814 63.17 -39.41 8.58
N PHE A 815 62.31 -39.69 9.57
CA PHE A 815 61.39 -38.71 10.13
C PHE A 815 62.12 -37.72 11.05
N GLY A 816 62.18 -36.46 10.63
CA GLY A 816 62.81 -35.35 11.33
C GLY A 816 61.98 -34.06 11.30
N VAL A 817 62.63 -32.92 11.54
CA VAL A 817 61.97 -31.62 11.71
C VAL A 817 61.28 -31.14 10.42
N GLU A 818 61.80 -31.50 9.25
CA GLU A 818 61.23 -31.10 7.96
C GLU A 818 59.92 -31.83 7.66
N GLN A 819 59.87 -33.15 7.90
CA GLN A 819 58.67 -33.95 7.73
C GLN A 819 57.61 -33.59 8.77
N LEU A 820 58.02 -33.33 10.01
CA LEU A 820 57.12 -32.87 11.06
C LEU A 820 56.54 -31.47 10.72
N GLY A 821 57.35 -30.58 10.15
CA GLY A 821 56.92 -29.25 9.71
C GLY A 821 55.90 -29.31 8.56
N ALA A 822 56.17 -30.14 7.56
CA ALA A 822 55.24 -30.38 6.45
C ALA A 822 53.90 -30.98 6.92
N ALA A 823 53.90 -31.85 7.93
CA ALA A 823 52.68 -32.48 8.44
C ALA A 823 51.75 -31.51 9.22
N VAL A 824 52.30 -30.37 9.67
CA VAL A 824 51.54 -29.34 10.41
C VAL A 824 51.52 -27.99 9.69
N ASP A 825 51.89 -27.96 8.41
CA ASP A 825 51.94 -26.78 7.55
C ASP A 825 52.76 -25.60 8.14
N LEU A 826 53.88 -25.91 8.79
CA LEU A 826 54.81 -24.91 9.33
C LEU A 826 56.20 -25.05 8.72
N SER A 827 56.84 -23.92 8.41
CA SER A 827 58.26 -23.92 8.06
C SER A 827 59.12 -24.41 9.24
N ARG A 828 60.33 -24.90 8.94
CA ARG A 828 61.27 -25.42 9.95
C ARG A 828 61.51 -24.44 11.11
N VAL A 829 61.60 -23.13 10.82
CA VAL A 829 61.85 -22.08 11.82
C VAL A 829 60.60 -21.81 12.66
N GLN A 830 59.43 -21.73 12.03
CA GLN A 830 58.16 -21.52 12.73
C GLN A 830 57.80 -22.71 13.63
N LEU A 831 58.00 -23.94 13.15
CA LEU A 831 57.84 -25.15 13.94
C LEU A 831 58.76 -25.13 15.15
N TYR A 832 60.04 -24.82 14.95
CA TYR A 832 61.02 -24.76 16.03
C TYR A 832 60.60 -23.80 17.14
N ARG A 833 60.22 -22.58 16.76
CA ARG A 833 59.82 -21.54 17.71
C ARG A 833 58.48 -21.85 18.37
N LYS A 834 57.48 -22.32 17.63
CA LYS A 834 56.17 -22.68 18.20
C LYS A 834 56.28 -23.85 19.17
N VAL A 835 57.01 -24.92 18.82
CA VAL A 835 57.21 -26.07 19.72
C VAL A 835 57.98 -25.63 20.96
N LYS A 836 59.08 -24.89 20.80
CA LYS A 836 59.85 -24.37 21.93
C LYS A 836 59.02 -23.44 22.82
N ALA A 837 58.15 -22.61 22.22
CA ALA A 837 57.27 -21.71 22.94
C ALA A 837 56.17 -22.45 23.72
N LEU A 838 55.69 -23.60 23.25
CA LEU A 838 54.62 -24.35 23.90
C LEU A 838 55.11 -25.43 24.88
N THR A 839 56.21 -26.14 24.56
CA THR A 839 56.67 -27.32 25.30
C THR A 839 57.99 -27.11 26.04
N GLY A 840 58.69 -26.01 25.78
CA GLY A 840 60.02 -25.73 26.33
C GLY A 840 61.16 -26.53 25.67
N LEU A 841 60.84 -27.49 24.80
CA LEU A 841 61.80 -28.34 24.09
C LEU A 841 61.91 -27.94 22.61
N SER A 842 63.06 -28.16 21.98
CA SER A 842 63.14 -28.09 20.51
C SER A 842 62.39 -29.28 19.87
N PRO A 843 61.93 -29.16 18.60
CA PRO A 843 61.30 -30.29 17.90
C PRO A 843 62.18 -31.55 17.86
N VAL A 844 63.49 -31.39 17.73
CA VAL A 844 64.45 -32.52 17.72
C VAL A 844 64.48 -33.22 19.08
N GLU A 845 64.53 -32.44 20.16
CA GLU A 845 64.50 -32.97 21.53
C GLU A 845 63.16 -33.64 21.84
N LEU A 846 62.05 -33.08 21.35
CA LEU A 846 60.72 -33.65 21.55
C LEU A 846 60.56 -35.00 20.82
N ILE A 847 61.01 -35.12 19.57
CA ILE A 847 61.04 -36.39 18.82
C ILE A 847 61.92 -37.40 19.56
N ARG A 848 63.12 -36.98 19.98
CA ARG A 848 64.07 -37.83 20.71
C ARG A 848 63.48 -38.34 22.02
N ALA A 849 62.92 -37.45 22.84
CA ALA A 849 62.31 -37.78 24.12
C ALA A 849 61.13 -38.74 23.93
N THR A 850 60.30 -38.53 22.91
CA THR A 850 59.16 -39.42 22.61
C THR A 850 59.62 -40.82 22.18
N ARG A 851 60.63 -40.93 21.30
CA ARG A 851 61.21 -42.22 20.89
C ARG A 851 61.81 -42.98 22.07
N VAL A 852 62.54 -42.27 22.93
CA VAL A 852 63.17 -42.83 24.14
C VAL A 852 62.12 -43.29 25.17
N ASN A 853 61.05 -42.51 25.39
CA ASN A 853 59.92 -42.90 26.23
C ASN A 853 59.18 -44.14 25.70
N ARG A 854 58.97 -44.23 24.37
CA ARG A 854 58.38 -45.43 23.77
C ARG A 854 59.29 -46.65 23.93
N ALA A 855 60.60 -46.46 23.76
CA ALA A 855 61.58 -47.53 23.93
C ALA A 855 61.56 -48.07 25.36
N ARG A 856 61.43 -47.19 26.36
CA ARG A 856 61.27 -47.58 27.76
C ARG A 856 60.04 -48.46 27.97
N LYS A 857 58.88 -48.08 27.44
CA LYS A 857 57.64 -48.88 27.51
C LYS A 857 57.77 -50.25 26.83
N LEU A 858 58.54 -50.34 25.73
CA LEU A 858 58.80 -51.63 25.06
C LEU A 858 59.74 -52.53 25.87
N ILE A 859 60.74 -51.96 26.52
CA ILE A 859 61.65 -52.68 27.43
C ILE A 859 60.88 -53.18 28.66
N GLU A 860 60.11 -52.31 29.32
CA GLU A 860 59.26 -52.69 30.46
C GLU A 860 58.17 -53.70 30.08
N GLY A 861 57.75 -53.71 28.80
CA GLY A 861 56.80 -54.66 28.23
C GLY A 861 57.38 -56.02 27.81
N GLY A 862 58.66 -56.29 28.09
CA GLY A 862 59.29 -57.60 27.89
C GLY A 862 60.07 -57.77 26.58
N ALA A 863 60.54 -56.69 25.94
CA ALA A 863 61.45 -56.80 24.79
C ALA A 863 62.77 -57.49 25.17
N THR A 864 63.36 -58.28 24.27
CA THR A 864 64.55 -59.12 24.55
C THR A 864 65.88 -58.55 24.05
N SER A 865 65.86 -57.48 23.23
CA SER A 865 67.07 -56.91 22.61
C SER A 865 67.06 -55.38 22.55
N VAL A 866 68.07 -54.72 23.15
CA VAL A 866 68.27 -53.26 23.11
C VAL A 866 68.38 -52.76 21.67
N SER A 867 69.11 -53.49 20.82
CA SER A 867 69.36 -53.10 19.42
C SER A 867 68.07 -53.16 18.60
N GLU A 868 67.21 -54.15 18.85
CA GLU A 868 65.93 -54.28 18.17
C GLU A 868 64.96 -53.16 18.58
N VAL A 869 64.88 -52.87 19.88
CA VAL A 869 64.08 -51.74 20.38
C VAL A 869 64.55 -50.41 19.80
N ALA A 870 65.88 -50.19 19.70
CA ALA A 870 66.45 -48.97 19.13
C ALA A 870 66.00 -48.74 17.67
N TYR A 871 66.05 -49.77 16.83
CA TYR A 871 65.56 -49.67 15.44
C TYR A 871 64.03 -49.56 15.38
N GLN A 872 63.30 -50.26 16.25
CA GLN A 872 61.83 -50.23 16.29
C GLN A 872 61.28 -48.85 16.67
N VAL A 873 62.03 -48.07 17.46
CA VAL A 873 61.69 -46.68 17.80
C VAL A 873 62.43 -45.65 16.94
N GLY A 874 62.95 -46.05 15.78
CA GLY A 874 63.39 -45.12 14.73
C GLY A 874 64.78 -44.50 14.94
N PHE A 875 65.67 -45.14 15.72
CA PHE A 875 67.07 -44.73 15.80
C PHE A 875 67.92 -45.45 14.74
N THR A 876 68.80 -44.72 14.07
CA THR A 876 69.72 -45.27 13.04
C THR A 876 70.92 -46.01 13.62
N SER A 877 71.25 -45.78 14.90
CA SER A 877 72.38 -46.42 15.58
C SER A 877 72.02 -46.78 17.03
N PRO A 878 72.17 -48.07 17.44
CA PRO A 878 71.97 -48.50 18.83
C PRO A 878 72.86 -47.78 19.84
N SER A 879 74.09 -47.42 19.46
CA SER A 879 75.02 -46.68 20.33
C SER A 879 74.51 -45.26 20.64
N TYR A 880 73.92 -44.59 19.64
CA TYR A 880 73.31 -43.26 19.84
C TYR A 880 72.02 -43.33 20.67
N PHE A 881 71.21 -44.38 20.46
CA PHE A 881 70.02 -44.65 21.28
C PHE A 881 70.39 -44.83 22.76
N THR A 882 71.38 -45.66 23.09
CA THR A 882 71.82 -45.89 24.47
C THR A 882 72.25 -44.61 25.16
N LYS A 883 72.97 -43.72 24.47
CA LYS A 883 73.35 -42.41 24.99
C LYS A 883 72.12 -41.55 25.27
N CYS A 884 71.22 -41.41 24.30
CA CYS A 884 69.99 -40.62 24.45
C CYS A 884 69.07 -41.14 25.56
N PHE A 885 68.98 -42.46 25.73
CA PHE A 885 68.19 -43.09 26.78
C PHE A 885 68.77 -42.83 28.17
N LYS A 886 70.10 -42.94 28.30
CA LYS A 886 70.81 -42.62 29.55
C LYS A 886 70.74 -41.15 29.90
N ASP A 887 70.86 -40.26 28.92
CA ASP A 887 70.74 -38.81 29.10
C ASP A 887 69.33 -38.42 29.58
N GLN A 888 68.28 -39.16 29.18
CA GLN A 888 66.89 -38.86 29.54
C GLN A 888 66.47 -39.47 30.89
N PHE A 889 66.91 -40.69 31.22
CA PHE A 889 66.43 -41.43 32.39
C PHE A 889 67.49 -41.71 33.46
N GLY A 890 68.75 -41.32 33.24
CA GLY A 890 69.87 -41.56 34.14
C GLY A 890 70.40 -43.00 34.16
N ILE A 891 69.64 -43.96 33.63
CA ILE A 891 69.98 -45.39 33.54
C ILE A 891 70.12 -45.84 32.08
N SER A 892 70.92 -46.87 31.82
CA SER A 892 71.05 -47.43 30.47
C SER A 892 69.90 -48.39 30.12
N PRO A 893 69.53 -48.54 28.83
CA PRO A 893 68.51 -49.50 28.41
C PRO A 893 68.81 -50.95 28.83
N MET A 894 70.09 -51.32 28.91
CA MET A 894 70.53 -52.66 29.29
C MET A 894 70.43 -52.91 30.79
N GLU A 895 70.52 -51.86 31.62
CA GLU A 895 70.22 -51.93 33.05
C GLU A 895 68.71 -52.07 33.29
N LEU A 896 67.86 -51.47 32.45
CA LEU A 896 66.41 -51.61 32.56
C LEU A 896 65.89 -52.99 32.09
N LEU A 897 66.62 -53.67 31.20
CA LEU A 897 66.32 -55.03 30.75
C LEU A 897 66.67 -56.14 31.77
N LYS A 898 67.49 -55.81 32.76
CA LYS A 898 67.87 -56.71 33.86
C LYS A 898 66.94 -56.50 35.03
#